data_AF-A0A926ISX7-F1
#
_entry.id   AF-A0A926ISX7-F1
#
_cell.length_a   1.000
_cell.length_b   1.000
_cell.length_c   1.000
_cell.angle_alpha   90.00
_cell.angle_beta   90.00
_cell.angle_gamma   90.00
#
_symmetry.space_group_name_H-M   'P 1'
#
loop_
_entity.id
_entity.type
_entity.pdbx_description
1 polymer ?
#
loop_
_entity_poly.entity_id
_entity_poly.type
_entity_poly.pdbx_seq_one_letter_code
_entity_poly.pdbx_strand_id
1 'polypeptide(L)'
;MKKFLALICALALCMSAFSAGAEGFTSLSYLSDTDGHWAEKYIDELFDMGIMAGDNGNSRAEENITRGEFCALITRALYDVDLFDGTVDFPDVKKNDIFYKNIGIAVQNGIIKGDERGYFNGDKNITREEIVIITARVLADKDAYKKTDFKDISSKYLYLDELEKVYGLGIISGDENKNFNPQGFALRSECAKMIYLTKGNHGKADPVTSVLKSAENYVVTGNGIDTSGAESTENVYRDEAADYAYSLGFTADRTVENVKISDYEVKNSTAYAKFSYDISFDAKYSDGSGKMRVYTGETTVKMMRKNGKWTVYKTEESLKLKEKINLTWEVLGGVPSYAPDGVNVVSPTWYEIISDNSYKNSETVYQDKQTTLKITDKSSAQYLDYAQKNGYDVWIAYRNNFNSSDTAKFLNSGSAKNSAVRFLIKGLAETKADGINIDFENMRDKYAFANHVRAVSLALRRLGLVTSVDINKYDKTGGNWSLCYDRDKLGVYADYTAIMAYDQNGNWSKTSGPVAGLDWAEDVVKTTLNEVGADKLILGVPFYVRIWQEKNGKVVKSSAVSMDYAKKTASENGANVRYDAKIGQNIYTWPDGEYDYKIYMEDETSIKNKISLVGKYSLAGVASWRRGFESADIWQVIKEGI
;
A
#
# COMPACT_ATOMS: atom_id res chain seq x y z
N MET A 1 81.96 26.01 -13.67
CA MET A 1 81.53 25.50 -14.99
C MET A 1 80.02 25.68 -15.08
N LYS A 2 79.57 26.69 -15.82
CA LYS A 2 78.73 26.58 -17.05
C LYS A 2 77.36 25.92 -16.81
N LYS A 3 76.28 26.72 -16.67
CA LYS A 3 75.29 27.11 -17.72
C LYS A 3 74.13 26.09 -17.79
N PHE A 4 72.89 26.43 -17.41
CA PHE A 4 71.83 27.22 -18.10
C PHE A 4 70.87 26.34 -18.92
N LEU A 5 69.55 26.48 -18.63
CA LEU A 5 68.36 26.18 -19.47
C LEU A 5 68.13 24.69 -19.86
N ALA A 6 66.93 24.14 -20.10
CA ALA A 6 65.49 24.46 -20.08
C ALA A 6 64.79 23.09 -20.39
N LEU A 7 63.54 22.75 -20.06
CA LEU A 7 62.27 23.06 -20.78
C LEU A 7 61.36 21.82 -20.46
N ILE A 8 60.19 21.92 -19.81
CA ILE A 8 58.79 22.04 -20.34
C ILE A 8 57.88 20.81 -20.07
N CYS A 9 56.63 21.15 -19.68
CA CYS A 9 55.33 20.44 -19.66
C CYS A 9 55.13 19.20 -18.75
N ALA A 10 54.33 19.26 -17.67
CA ALA A 10 52.87 19.48 -17.51
C ALA A 10 52.03 18.20 -17.67
N LEU A 11 51.45 17.68 -16.57
CA LEU A 11 49.99 17.67 -16.31
C LEU A 11 49.70 17.14 -14.89
N ALA A 12 48.54 17.56 -14.37
CA ALA A 12 48.14 17.55 -12.96
C ALA A 12 47.11 16.45 -12.61
N LEU A 13 46.69 16.49 -11.32
CA LEU A 13 45.59 15.78 -10.62
C LEU A 13 46.06 14.50 -9.93
N CYS A 14 45.76 14.21 -8.66
CA CYS A 14 44.79 14.78 -7.73
C CYS A 14 45.13 14.23 -6.32
N MET A 15 45.20 15.09 -5.29
CA MET A 15 44.93 14.77 -3.87
C MET A 15 45.31 15.99 -3.03
N SER A 16 44.35 16.85 -2.72
CA SER A 16 44.52 17.90 -1.71
C SER A 16 43.85 17.44 -0.41
N ALA A 17 44.68 17.17 0.59
CA ALA A 17 44.28 17.15 1.99
C ALA A 17 43.85 18.57 2.39
N PHE A 18 42.62 18.71 2.90
CA PHE A 18 42.11 19.98 3.41
C PHE A 18 42.59 20.16 4.85
N SER A 19 43.30 21.26 5.09
CA SER A 19 43.65 21.76 6.41
C SER A 19 42.40 22.27 7.13
N ALA A 20 42.33 21.99 8.44
CA ALA A 20 41.33 22.53 9.34
C ALA A 20 41.28 24.07 9.28
N GLY A 21 40.20 24.61 8.72
CA GLY A 21 39.73 25.96 8.98
C GLY A 21 38.64 25.88 10.02
N ALA A 22 38.75 26.66 11.08
CA ALA A 22 37.68 26.87 12.04
C ALA A 22 36.50 27.54 11.31
N GLU A 23 35.47 26.78 10.94
CA GLU A 23 34.16 27.35 10.66
C GLU A 23 33.52 27.67 12.01
N GLY A 24 33.47 28.96 12.31
CA GLY A 24 32.76 29.48 13.47
C GLY A 24 31.29 29.04 13.42
N PHE A 25 30.73 28.77 14.60
CA PHE A 25 29.29 28.75 14.79
C PHE A 25 28.68 29.95 14.06
N THR A 26 27.80 29.71 13.08
CA THR A 26 26.88 30.74 12.63
C THR A 26 26.06 31.15 13.85
N SER A 27 26.26 32.38 14.30
CA SER A 27 25.45 33.00 15.35
C SER A 27 23.97 32.81 15.00
N LEU A 28 23.17 32.32 15.95
CA LEU A 28 21.72 32.50 15.92
C LEU A 28 21.46 33.95 15.49
N SER A 29 20.72 34.13 14.40
CA SER A 29 20.35 35.45 13.90
C SER A 29 19.51 36.14 14.97
N TYR A 30 20.11 37.03 15.74
CA TYR A 30 19.47 37.78 16.80
C TYR A 30 18.88 39.08 16.21
N LEU A 31 17.60 39.35 16.47
CA LEU A 31 16.97 40.62 16.13
C LEU A 31 17.33 41.64 17.22
N SER A 32 18.16 42.62 16.87
CA SER A 32 18.75 43.56 17.83
C SER A 32 17.78 44.64 18.33
N ASP A 33 16.68 44.87 17.62
CA ASP A 33 15.67 45.87 17.94
C ASP A 33 14.53 45.33 18.82
N THR A 34 14.52 44.02 19.11
CA THR A 34 13.49 43.39 19.93
C THR A 34 13.88 43.28 21.40
N ASP A 35 15.15 43.48 21.78
CA ASP A 35 15.63 43.38 23.16
C ASP A 35 14.88 44.33 24.11
N GLY A 36 14.12 43.77 25.06
CA GLY A 36 13.31 44.53 26.01
C GLY A 36 12.03 45.14 25.41
N HIS A 37 11.71 44.84 24.16
CA HIS A 37 10.50 45.29 23.50
C HIS A 37 9.27 44.50 24.01
N TRP A 38 8.12 45.15 24.20
CA TRP A 38 6.92 44.44 24.70
C TRP A 38 6.45 43.30 23.78
N ALA A 39 6.78 43.40 22.49
CA ALA A 39 6.45 42.41 21.47
C ALA A 39 7.57 41.39 21.19
N GLU A 40 8.70 41.45 21.91
CA GLU A 40 9.90 40.61 21.72
C GLU A 40 9.53 39.14 21.53
N LYS A 41 8.81 38.58 22.51
CA LYS A 41 8.32 37.19 22.47
C LYS A 41 7.60 36.84 21.17
N TYR A 42 6.71 37.72 20.69
CA TYR A 42 5.89 37.44 19.51
C TYR A 42 6.70 37.54 18.22
N ILE A 43 7.57 38.55 18.14
CA ILE A 43 8.41 38.81 16.96
C ILE A 43 9.45 37.69 16.82
N ASP A 44 10.14 37.34 17.91
CA ASP A 44 11.17 36.32 17.91
C ASP A 44 10.59 34.94 17.56
N GLU A 45 9.45 34.56 18.16
CA GLU A 45 8.80 33.28 17.83
C GLU A 45 8.36 33.22 16.34
N LEU A 46 7.88 34.32 15.76
CA LEU A 46 7.50 34.35 14.34
C LEU A 46 8.73 34.41 13.41
N PHE A 47 9.82 35.02 13.84
CA PHE A 47 11.07 35.09 13.11
C PHE A 47 11.76 33.71 13.07
N ASP A 48 11.83 33.01 14.21
CA ASP A 48 12.34 31.64 14.32
C ASP A 48 11.55 30.65 13.44
N MET A 49 10.24 30.87 13.28
CA MET A 49 9.39 30.08 12.39
C MET A 49 9.52 30.45 10.90
N GLY A 50 10.31 31.46 10.56
CA GLY A 50 10.44 31.98 9.19
C GLY A 50 9.17 32.68 8.66
N ILE A 51 8.23 33.02 9.55
CA ILE A 51 6.99 33.71 9.19
C ILE A 51 7.27 35.20 8.98
N MET A 52 7.95 35.81 9.96
CA MET A 52 8.37 37.19 9.91
C MET A 52 9.82 37.27 9.44
N ALA A 53 10.08 38.13 8.44
CA ALA A 53 11.43 38.42 7.99
C ALA A 53 11.93 39.70 8.66
N GLY A 54 13.17 39.65 9.14
CA GLY A 54 13.95 40.82 9.53
C GLY A 54 14.75 41.38 8.35
N ASP A 55 15.24 42.61 8.50
CA ASP A 55 16.15 43.28 7.58
C ASP A 55 17.44 43.64 8.32
N ASN A 56 18.56 43.06 7.90
CA ASN A 56 19.89 43.28 8.51
C ASN A 56 19.93 43.15 10.06
N GLY A 57 19.18 42.19 10.62
CA GLY A 57 19.11 41.98 12.08
C GLY A 57 18.12 42.89 12.82
N ASN A 58 17.18 43.51 12.11
CA ASN A 58 16.13 44.36 12.67
C ASN A 58 14.73 43.90 12.20
N SER A 59 13.76 43.79 13.10
CA SER A 59 12.39 43.36 12.85
C SER A 59 11.50 44.46 12.25
N ARG A 60 11.91 45.72 12.44
CA ARG A 60 11.18 46.96 12.15
C ARG A 60 9.90 47.07 12.98
N ALA A 61 9.98 46.72 14.26
CA ALA A 61 8.84 46.58 15.17
C ALA A 61 7.87 47.77 15.15
N GLU A 62 8.40 48.99 15.09
CA GLU A 62 7.64 50.25 15.22
C GLU A 62 7.32 50.93 13.87
N GLU A 63 7.47 50.22 12.76
CA GLU A 63 7.02 50.68 11.44
C GLU A 63 5.60 50.21 11.15
N ASN A 64 4.84 51.02 10.39
CA ASN A 64 3.54 50.60 9.86
C ASN A 64 3.73 49.46 8.84
N ILE A 65 2.89 48.44 8.92
CA ILE A 65 2.94 47.30 8.00
C ILE A 65 2.09 47.52 6.74
N THR A 66 2.56 47.05 5.59
CA THR A 66 1.77 47.10 4.35
C THR A 66 0.75 45.97 4.25
N ARG A 67 -0.28 46.13 3.42
CA ARG A 67 -1.28 45.09 3.13
C ARG A 67 -0.64 43.83 2.55
N GLY A 68 0.39 43.98 1.71
CA GLY A 68 1.18 42.87 1.17
C GLY A 68 2.00 42.15 2.24
N GLU A 69 2.66 42.89 3.13
CA GLU A 69 3.42 42.30 4.23
C GLU A 69 2.50 41.56 5.22
N PHE A 70 1.36 42.15 5.61
CA PHE A 70 0.40 41.48 6.49
C PHE A 70 -0.19 40.22 5.85
N CYS A 71 -0.54 40.28 4.56
CA CYS A 71 -0.94 39.10 3.77
C CYS A 71 0.13 38.01 3.81
N ALA A 72 1.40 38.39 3.66
CA ALA A 72 2.50 37.44 3.72
C ALA A 72 2.65 36.79 5.10
N LEU A 73 2.56 37.57 6.19
CA LEU A 73 2.63 37.04 7.55
C LEU A 73 1.49 36.07 7.85
N ILE A 74 0.24 36.45 7.56
CA ILE A 74 -0.92 35.60 7.89
C ILE A 74 -0.95 34.32 7.05
N THR A 75 -0.54 34.39 5.78
CA THR A 75 -0.50 33.19 4.93
C THR A 75 0.66 32.28 5.29
N ARG A 76 1.86 32.79 5.59
CA ARG A 76 2.98 31.97 6.09
C ARG A 76 2.68 31.33 7.45
N ALA A 77 1.91 32.03 8.29
CA ALA A 77 1.53 31.50 9.59
C ALA A 77 0.55 30.31 9.51
N LEU A 78 -0.23 30.22 8.41
CA LEU A 78 -1.38 29.33 8.32
C LEU A 78 -1.31 28.32 7.15
N TYR A 79 -0.49 28.57 6.13
CA TYR A 79 -0.45 27.81 4.88
C TYR A 79 0.99 27.60 4.37
N ASP A 80 1.18 26.58 3.54
CA ASP A 80 2.42 26.38 2.78
C ASP A 80 2.34 27.16 1.46
N VAL A 81 2.90 28.36 1.47
CA VAL A 81 2.77 29.33 0.37
C VAL A 81 3.54 28.93 -0.88
N ASP A 82 4.51 28.03 -0.77
CA ASP A 82 5.31 27.61 -1.91
C ASP A 82 4.58 26.71 -2.89
N LEU A 83 3.44 26.14 -2.47
CA LEU A 83 2.57 25.26 -3.26
C LEU A 83 1.64 26.00 -4.22
N PHE A 84 1.61 27.33 -4.21
CA PHE A 84 0.78 28.08 -5.16
C PHE A 84 1.34 27.98 -6.58
N ASP A 85 0.60 27.31 -7.46
CA ASP A 85 0.88 27.15 -8.89
C ASP A 85 -0.14 27.86 -9.81
N GLY A 86 -1.15 28.49 -9.21
CA GLY A 86 -2.20 29.21 -9.90
C GLY A 86 -1.77 30.59 -10.42
N THR A 87 -2.78 31.34 -10.89
CA THR A 87 -2.63 32.72 -11.34
C THR A 87 -3.30 33.68 -10.37
N VAL A 88 -2.59 34.75 -9.98
CA VAL A 88 -3.18 35.90 -9.29
C VAL A 88 -3.72 36.88 -10.33
N ASP A 89 -5.01 37.19 -10.24
CA ASP A 89 -5.72 38.09 -11.15
C ASP A 89 -5.99 39.45 -10.48
N PHE A 90 -4.91 40.19 -10.25
CA PHE A 90 -4.96 41.58 -9.79
C PHE A 90 -4.11 42.46 -10.73
N PRO A 91 -4.63 43.61 -11.22
CA PRO A 91 -3.89 44.47 -12.16
C PRO A 91 -2.56 45.01 -11.64
N ASP A 92 -2.41 45.14 -10.32
CA ASP A 92 -1.21 45.65 -9.64
C ASP A 92 -0.29 44.56 -9.08
N VAL A 93 -0.54 43.27 -9.36
CA VAL A 93 0.28 42.15 -8.87
C VAL A 93 0.92 41.42 -10.03
N LYS A 94 2.26 41.35 -10.04
CA LYS A 94 3.06 40.69 -11.09
C LYS A 94 3.61 39.36 -10.59
N LYS A 95 3.79 38.41 -11.51
CA LYS A 95 4.26 37.04 -11.22
C LYS A 95 5.62 36.97 -10.50
N ASN A 96 6.45 38.01 -10.64
CA ASN A 96 7.76 38.13 -10.01
C ASN A 96 7.76 38.95 -8.70
N ASP A 97 6.61 39.41 -8.22
CA ASP A 97 6.53 40.12 -6.95
C ASP A 97 6.82 39.17 -5.77
N ILE A 98 7.51 39.68 -4.75
CA ILE A 98 7.98 38.89 -3.60
C ILE A 98 6.85 38.22 -2.80
N PHE A 99 5.63 38.74 -2.90
CA PHE A 99 4.45 38.19 -2.22
C PHE A 99 3.46 37.53 -3.18
N TYR A 100 3.81 37.32 -4.46
CA TYR A 100 2.89 36.78 -5.47
C TYR A 100 2.19 35.49 -5.00
N LYS A 101 2.97 34.53 -4.49
CA LYS A 101 2.44 33.26 -4.00
C LYS A 101 1.56 33.44 -2.75
N ASN A 102 1.98 34.30 -1.81
CA ASN A 102 1.20 34.63 -0.62
C ASN A 102 -0.17 35.19 -0.98
N ILE A 103 -0.20 36.14 -1.92
CA ILE A 103 -1.43 36.77 -2.43
C ILE A 103 -2.32 35.71 -3.09
N GLY A 104 -1.73 34.83 -3.90
CA GLY A 104 -2.44 33.71 -4.53
C GLY A 104 -3.14 32.79 -3.54
N ILE A 105 -2.43 32.34 -2.51
CA ILE A 105 -3.00 31.54 -1.42
C ILE A 105 -4.11 32.30 -0.68
N ALA A 106 -3.90 33.58 -0.39
CA ALA A 106 -4.89 34.40 0.30
C ALA A 106 -6.19 34.52 -0.50
N VAL A 107 -6.11 34.69 -1.82
CA VAL A 107 -7.28 34.77 -2.70
C VAL A 107 -7.96 33.41 -2.84
N GLN A 108 -7.18 32.34 -3.09
CA GLN A 108 -7.69 30.97 -3.26
C GLN A 108 -8.51 30.50 -2.05
N ASN A 109 -8.08 30.89 -0.84
CA ASN A 109 -8.75 30.55 0.41
C ASN A 109 -9.76 31.61 0.87
N GLY A 110 -10.07 32.61 0.03
CA GLY A 110 -11.07 33.64 0.34
C GLY A 110 -10.68 34.60 1.48
N ILE A 111 -9.39 34.64 1.87
CA ILE A 111 -8.85 35.45 2.96
C ILE A 111 -8.83 36.92 2.55
N ILE A 112 -8.37 37.22 1.34
CA ILE A 112 -8.30 38.58 0.79
C ILE A 112 -9.14 38.69 -0.47
N LYS A 113 -9.74 39.87 -0.64
CA LYS A 113 -10.41 40.32 -1.87
C LYS A 113 -9.75 41.63 -2.33
N GLY A 114 -9.81 41.90 -3.62
CA GLY A 114 -9.42 43.21 -4.18
C GLY A 114 -10.39 44.32 -3.76
N ASP A 115 -10.02 45.56 -4.02
CA ASP A 115 -10.93 46.70 -3.87
C ASP A 115 -12.05 46.70 -4.93
N GLU A 116 -12.94 47.70 -4.89
CA GLU A 116 -14.06 47.84 -5.84
C GLU A 116 -13.63 47.92 -7.32
N ARG A 117 -12.36 48.23 -7.58
CA ARG A 117 -11.75 48.32 -8.91
C ARG A 117 -10.95 47.07 -9.27
N GLY A 118 -10.92 46.07 -8.38
CA GLY A 118 -10.19 44.82 -8.57
C GLY A 118 -8.69 44.90 -8.28
N TYR A 119 -8.20 45.89 -7.52
CA TYR A 119 -6.77 46.01 -7.18
C TYR A 119 -6.46 45.40 -5.80
N PHE A 120 -5.27 44.82 -5.64
CA PHE A 120 -4.80 44.26 -4.36
C PHE A 120 -4.34 45.35 -3.38
N ASN A 121 -3.69 46.40 -3.88
CA ASN A 121 -3.10 47.52 -3.14
C ASN A 121 -2.00 47.10 -2.14
N GLY A 122 -1.05 46.26 -2.57
CA GLY A 122 -0.06 45.62 -1.69
C GLY A 122 0.88 46.57 -0.94
N ASP A 123 1.24 47.72 -1.53
CA ASP A 123 2.21 48.66 -0.95
C ASP A 123 1.58 49.68 0.02
N LYS A 124 0.24 49.72 0.13
CA LYS A 124 -0.43 50.62 1.07
C LYS A 124 -0.37 50.06 2.48
N ASN A 125 -0.21 50.95 3.46
CA ASN A 125 -0.37 50.58 4.87
C ASN A 125 -1.78 50.04 5.10
N ILE A 126 -1.86 48.91 5.81
CA ILE A 126 -3.13 48.27 6.11
C ILE A 126 -3.79 48.91 7.33
N THR A 127 -5.09 49.14 7.25
CA THR A 127 -5.88 49.66 8.37
C THR A 127 -6.23 48.57 9.37
N ARG A 128 -6.51 48.97 10.62
CA ARG A 128 -6.92 48.05 11.69
C ARG A 128 -8.23 47.32 11.36
N GLU A 129 -9.16 47.96 10.65
CA GLU A 129 -10.36 47.29 10.18
C GLU A 129 -10.09 46.21 9.12
N GLU A 130 -9.18 46.47 8.17
CA GLU A 130 -8.81 45.48 7.16
C GLU A 130 -8.15 44.26 7.79
N ILE A 131 -7.31 44.47 8.80
CA ILE A 131 -6.72 43.39 9.60
C ILE A 131 -7.82 42.56 10.25
N VAL A 132 -8.80 43.18 10.91
CA VAL A 132 -9.91 42.46 11.56
C VAL A 132 -10.71 41.63 10.55
N ILE A 133 -11.04 42.20 9.40
CA ILE A 133 -11.78 41.50 8.33
C ILE A 133 -10.99 40.26 7.86
N ILE A 134 -9.69 40.43 7.61
CA ILE A 134 -8.82 39.35 7.14
C ILE A 134 -8.67 38.26 8.21
N THR A 135 -8.41 38.65 9.45
CA THR A 135 -8.23 37.73 10.57
C THR A 135 -9.53 36.99 10.91
N ALA A 136 -10.69 37.65 10.87
CA ALA A 136 -11.97 37.00 11.14
C ALA A 136 -12.31 35.87 10.15
N ARG A 137 -11.88 36.00 8.88
CA ARG A 137 -12.11 35.01 7.82
C ARG A 137 -11.35 33.70 8.03
N VAL A 138 -10.23 33.73 8.75
CA VAL A 138 -9.41 32.53 9.01
C VAL A 138 -9.74 31.87 10.34
N LEU A 139 -10.55 32.50 11.20
CA LEU A 139 -10.91 31.95 12.51
C LEU A 139 -12.17 31.09 12.41
N ALA A 140 -12.25 29.99 13.18
CA ALA A 140 -13.45 29.16 13.23
C ALA A 140 -14.62 29.87 13.94
N ASP A 141 -15.85 29.53 13.56
CA ASP A 141 -17.08 30.21 14.02
C ASP A 141 -17.58 29.80 15.42
N LYS A 142 -16.83 29.02 16.20
CA LYS A 142 -17.32 28.53 17.49
C LYS A 142 -17.21 29.58 18.58
N ASP A 143 -18.36 30.08 19.04
CA ASP A 143 -18.69 30.70 20.35
C ASP A 143 -17.75 31.77 20.95
N ALA A 144 -16.76 32.26 20.20
CA ALA A 144 -15.79 33.25 20.69
C ALA A 144 -16.22 34.70 20.46
N TYR A 145 -17.53 34.96 20.46
CA TYR A 145 -18.08 36.29 20.31
C TYR A 145 -18.13 37.02 21.65
N LYS A 146 -17.51 38.20 21.69
CA LYS A 146 -17.60 39.09 22.85
C LYS A 146 -17.96 40.49 22.37
N LYS A 147 -19.08 40.99 22.88
CA LYS A 147 -19.49 42.38 22.64
C LYS A 147 -18.35 43.32 22.99
N THR A 148 -18.00 44.21 22.05
CA THR A 148 -16.92 45.16 22.26
C THR A 148 -17.33 46.27 23.25
N ASP A 149 -16.34 46.79 24.00
CA ASP A 149 -16.47 47.95 24.86
C ASP A 149 -15.72 49.19 24.31
N PHE A 150 -15.39 49.20 23.01
CA PHE A 150 -14.74 50.34 22.35
C PHE A 150 -15.68 51.55 22.21
N LYS A 151 -15.17 52.75 22.51
CA LYS A 151 -15.96 53.99 22.56
C LYS A 151 -16.26 54.60 21.19
N ASP A 152 -15.38 54.37 20.23
CA ASP A 152 -15.46 54.87 18.85
C ASP A 152 -16.20 53.92 17.90
N ILE A 153 -16.66 52.77 18.41
CA ILE A 153 -17.43 51.78 17.64
C ILE A 153 -18.89 51.82 18.04
N SER A 154 -19.74 52.18 17.08
CA SER A 154 -21.20 52.17 17.25
C SER A 154 -21.81 50.84 16.83
N SER A 155 -23.04 50.57 17.24
CA SER A 155 -23.81 49.39 16.81
C SER A 155 -24.13 49.36 15.31
N LYS A 156 -23.79 50.41 14.56
CA LYS A 156 -23.95 50.48 13.10
C LYS A 156 -22.63 50.28 12.34
N TYR A 157 -21.54 49.94 13.05
CA TYR A 157 -20.27 49.66 12.41
C TYR A 157 -20.39 48.44 11.49
N LEU A 158 -19.90 48.57 10.26
CA LEU A 158 -20.13 47.59 9.19
C LEU A 158 -19.53 46.20 9.50
N TYR A 159 -18.38 46.17 10.16
CA TYR A 159 -17.62 44.95 10.47
C TYR A 159 -17.68 44.62 11.97
N LEU A 160 -18.83 44.91 12.60
CA LEU A 160 -18.99 44.73 14.04
C LEU A 160 -18.86 43.26 14.44
N ASP A 161 -19.43 42.34 13.66
CA ASP A 161 -19.37 40.91 13.96
C ASP A 161 -17.94 40.36 13.86
N GLU A 162 -17.19 40.75 12.82
CA GLU A 162 -15.79 40.40 12.68
C GLU A 162 -14.95 40.97 13.83
N LEU A 163 -15.20 42.23 14.21
CA LEU A 163 -14.51 42.88 15.32
C LEU A 163 -14.77 42.17 16.64
N GLU A 164 -16.03 41.85 16.96
CA GLU A 164 -16.41 41.17 18.20
C GLU A 164 -15.89 39.73 18.26
N LYS A 165 -15.75 39.06 17.12
CA LYS A 165 -15.10 37.74 17.02
C LYS A 165 -13.60 37.81 17.33
N VAL A 166 -12.87 38.72 16.68
CA VAL A 166 -11.42 38.87 16.89
C VAL A 166 -11.12 39.41 18.29
N TYR A 167 -11.95 40.32 18.80
CA TYR A 167 -11.87 40.86 20.16
C TYR A 167 -12.17 39.81 21.23
N GLY A 168 -13.18 38.95 21.02
CA GLY A 168 -13.53 37.88 21.95
C GLY A 168 -12.44 36.83 22.14
N LEU A 169 -11.61 36.62 21.11
CA LEU A 169 -10.42 35.75 21.17
C LEU A 169 -9.17 36.43 21.75
N GLY A 170 -9.27 37.72 22.12
CA GLY A 170 -8.14 38.49 22.65
C GLY A 170 -7.03 38.76 21.63
N ILE A 171 -7.30 38.57 20.34
CA ILE A 171 -6.33 38.80 19.26
C ILE A 171 -6.10 40.30 19.08
N ILE A 172 -7.15 41.12 19.24
CA ILE A 172 -7.07 42.59 19.15
C ILE A 172 -7.47 43.26 20.46
N SER A 173 -6.86 44.40 20.74
CA SER A 173 -7.17 45.29 21.86
C SER A 173 -7.26 46.74 21.38
N GLY A 174 -7.98 47.57 22.13
CA GLY A 174 -8.06 49.01 21.87
C GLY A 174 -6.88 49.78 22.47
N ASP A 175 -6.85 51.09 22.20
CA ASP A 175 -5.88 52.00 22.80
C ASP A 175 -6.15 52.26 24.29
N GLU A 176 -5.29 53.06 24.93
CA GLU A 176 -5.40 53.43 26.35
C GLU A 176 -6.74 54.12 26.71
N ASN A 177 -7.40 54.73 25.73
CA ASN A 177 -8.69 55.40 25.89
C ASN A 177 -9.90 54.50 25.62
N LYS A 178 -9.65 53.21 25.30
CA LYS A 178 -10.63 52.23 24.80
C LYS A 178 -11.23 52.59 23.44
N ASN A 179 -10.43 53.10 22.51
CA ASN A 179 -10.83 53.22 21.11
C ASN A 179 -10.22 52.09 20.27
N PHE A 180 -10.96 51.61 19.27
CA PHE A 180 -10.48 50.65 18.28
C PHE A 180 -9.62 51.30 17.19
N ASN A 181 -9.98 52.53 16.78
CA ASN A 181 -9.39 53.31 15.70
C ASN A 181 -9.40 52.57 14.35
N PRO A 182 -10.58 52.30 13.75
CA PRO A 182 -10.70 51.42 12.58
C PRO A 182 -9.86 51.85 11.37
N GLN A 183 -9.75 53.17 11.14
CA GLN A 183 -8.98 53.76 10.04
C GLN A 183 -7.49 53.98 10.37
N GLY A 184 -7.07 53.67 11.61
CA GLY A 184 -5.66 53.76 12.00
C GLY A 184 -4.84 52.66 11.35
N PHE A 185 -3.54 52.92 11.13
CA PHE A 185 -2.58 51.91 10.68
C PHE A 185 -2.04 51.12 11.87
N ALA A 186 -1.63 49.87 11.62
CA ALA A 186 -1.06 49.00 12.64
C ALA A 186 0.46 48.87 12.49
N LEU A 187 1.15 48.81 13.62
CA LEU A 187 2.59 48.57 13.68
C LEU A 187 2.92 47.10 13.43
N ARG A 188 4.14 46.83 12.95
CA ARG A 188 4.64 45.46 12.76
C ARG A 188 4.64 44.66 14.08
N SER A 189 4.94 45.30 15.21
CA SER A 189 4.89 44.71 16.55
C SER A 189 3.48 44.28 16.98
N GLU A 190 2.49 45.14 16.72
CA GLU A 190 1.08 44.83 16.93
C GLU A 190 0.63 43.66 16.06
N CYS A 191 0.97 43.70 14.77
CA CYS A 191 0.66 42.63 13.82
C CYS A 191 1.34 41.32 14.20
N ALA A 192 2.58 41.32 14.70
CA ALA A 192 3.27 40.12 15.16
C ALA A 192 2.47 39.43 16.28
N LYS A 193 2.04 40.18 17.30
CA LYS A 193 1.15 39.65 18.35
C LYS A 193 -0.16 39.11 17.77
N MET A 194 -0.80 39.86 16.87
CA MET A 194 -2.07 39.43 16.26
C MET A 194 -1.90 38.14 15.47
N ILE A 195 -0.86 38.01 14.65
CA ILE A 195 -0.57 36.79 13.87
C ILE A 195 -0.26 35.62 14.78
N TYR A 196 0.55 35.84 15.82
CA TYR A 196 0.86 34.83 16.83
C TYR A 196 -0.40 34.27 17.50
N LEU A 197 -1.27 35.16 17.98
CA LEU A 197 -2.52 34.80 18.63
C LEU A 197 -3.53 34.21 17.64
N THR A 198 -3.57 34.72 16.40
CA THR A 198 -4.40 34.16 15.33
C THR A 198 -3.98 32.74 15.04
N LYS A 199 -2.68 32.45 14.90
CA LYS A 199 -2.17 31.08 14.73
C LYS A 199 -2.55 30.16 15.91
N GLY A 200 -2.53 30.68 17.14
CA GLY A 200 -2.97 29.93 18.33
C GLY A 200 -4.48 29.68 18.40
N ASN A 201 -5.30 30.59 17.86
CA ASN A 201 -6.77 30.55 17.89
C ASN A 201 -7.41 30.10 16.58
N HIS A 202 -6.63 29.96 15.51
CA HIS A 202 -7.08 29.47 14.22
C HIS A 202 -7.61 28.06 14.43
N GLY A 203 -8.91 27.91 14.26
CA GLY A 203 -9.56 26.61 14.25
C GLY A 203 -8.81 25.75 13.27
N LYS A 204 -8.16 24.71 13.78
CA LYS A 204 -7.43 23.72 13.00
C LYS A 204 -8.27 23.38 11.76
N ALA A 205 -7.86 23.82 10.56
CA ALA A 205 -7.91 22.89 9.46
C ALA A 205 -6.97 21.79 9.93
N ASP A 206 -7.55 20.69 10.39
CA ASP A 206 -6.80 19.63 11.06
C ASP A 206 -5.63 19.28 10.14
N PRO A 207 -4.36 19.34 10.57
CA PRO A 207 -3.24 18.83 9.79
C PRO A 207 -3.53 17.42 9.27
N VAL A 208 -4.39 16.69 9.99
CA VAL A 208 -5.04 15.46 9.56
C VAL A 208 -5.87 15.67 8.28
N THR A 209 -6.84 16.58 8.20
CA THR A 209 -7.71 16.75 7.02
C THR A 209 -6.92 17.03 5.73
N SER A 210 -5.88 17.88 5.78
CA SER A 210 -5.04 18.15 4.60
C SER A 210 -4.19 16.93 4.21
N VAL A 211 -3.58 16.26 5.18
CA VAL A 211 -2.84 15.00 4.98
C VAL A 211 -3.73 13.89 4.41
N LEU A 212 -4.95 13.75 4.95
CA LEU A 212 -5.93 12.76 4.52
C LEU A 212 -6.41 13.05 3.10
N LYS A 213 -6.66 14.31 2.73
CA LYS A 213 -7.04 14.69 1.37
C LYS A 213 -5.91 14.45 0.36
N SER A 214 -4.66 14.70 0.74
CA SER A 214 -3.50 14.37 -0.11
C SER A 214 -3.35 12.85 -0.29
N ALA A 215 -3.55 12.07 0.77
CA ALA A 215 -3.51 10.62 0.70
C ALA A 215 -4.69 10.04 -0.11
N GLU A 216 -5.88 10.62 0.01
CA GLU A 216 -7.07 10.26 -0.79
C GLU A 216 -6.84 10.55 -2.27
N ASN A 217 -6.30 11.73 -2.61
CA ASN A 217 -5.94 12.08 -3.99
C ASN A 217 -4.95 11.06 -4.58
N TYR A 218 -3.94 10.62 -3.82
CA TYR A 218 -3.02 9.57 -4.26
C TYR A 218 -3.77 8.27 -4.57
N VAL A 219 -4.72 7.86 -3.70
CA VAL A 219 -5.53 6.65 -3.91
C VAL A 219 -6.37 6.76 -5.19
N VAL A 220 -7.02 7.90 -5.44
CA VAL A 220 -7.89 8.09 -6.61
C VAL A 220 -7.09 8.14 -7.91
N THR A 221 -6.07 8.98 -7.98
CA THR A 221 -5.33 9.28 -9.22
C THR A 221 -4.22 8.28 -9.52
N GLY A 222 -3.68 7.62 -8.49
CA GLY A 222 -2.41 6.92 -8.58
C GLY A 222 -1.20 7.84 -8.80
N ASN A 223 -1.40 9.16 -8.91
CA ASN A 223 -0.43 10.21 -9.24
C ASN A 223 -0.88 11.51 -8.55
N GLY A 224 -0.37 11.82 -7.36
CA GLY A 224 -0.95 12.94 -6.60
C GLY A 224 -0.20 13.50 -5.40
N ILE A 225 1.07 13.16 -5.20
CA ILE A 225 1.93 13.85 -4.24
C ILE A 225 3.27 14.04 -4.93
N ASP A 226 3.78 15.26 -4.92
CA ASP A 226 5.13 15.65 -5.35
C ASP A 226 6.16 14.57 -4.94
N THR A 227 6.50 13.68 -5.88
CA THR A 227 7.51 12.61 -5.74
C THR A 227 8.92 13.14 -5.96
N SER A 228 9.09 14.46 -6.15
CA SER A 228 10.42 15.07 -6.37
C SER A 228 11.37 14.92 -5.17
N GLY A 229 10.89 14.39 -4.03
CA GLY A 229 11.69 13.93 -2.90
C GLY A 229 11.84 12.41 -2.84
N ALA A 230 12.42 11.83 -3.90
CA ALA A 230 12.57 10.40 -4.22
C ALA A 230 11.30 9.78 -4.83
N GLU A 231 11.29 9.57 -6.14
CA GLU A 231 10.50 8.50 -6.74
C GLU A 231 10.82 7.25 -5.92
N SER A 232 9.83 6.72 -5.20
CA SER A 232 10.03 5.41 -4.60
C SER A 232 10.37 4.46 -5.75
N THR A 233 11.44 3.68 -5.62
CA THR A 233 11.87 2.71 -6.66
C THR A 233 10.75 1.75 -7.06
N GLU A 234 9.71 1.62 -6.22
CA GLU A 234 8.48 0.90 -6.51
C GLU A 234 7.64 1.56 -7.61
N ASN A 235 7.46 2.88 -7.60
CA ASN A 235 6.65 3.56 -8.63
C ASN A 235 7.30 3.42 -10.01
N VAL A 236 8.62 3.66 -10.09
CA VAL A 236 9.39 3.46 -11.33
C VAL A 236 9.22 2.04 -11.85
N TYR A 237 9.35 1.04 -10.96
CA TYR A 237 9.17 -0.36 -11.34
C TYR A 237 7.75 -0.69 -11.83
N ARG A 238 6.72 -0.12 -11.19
CA ARG A 238 5.32 -0.29 -11.60
C ARG A 238 5.07 0.31 -12.98
N ASP A 239 5.61 1.50 -13.22
CA ASP A 239 5.44 2.22 -14.47
C ASP A 239 6.19 1.51 -15.61
N GLU A 240 7.42 1.04 -15.38
CA GLU A 240 8.16 0.21 -16.36
C GLU A 240 7.41 -1.09 -16.72
N ALA A 241 6.80 -1.75 -15.73
CA ALA A 241 6.00 -2.94 -15.96
C ALA A 241 4.72 -2.64 -16.77
N ALA A 242 4.04 -1.54 -16.46
CA ALA A 242 2.86 -1.09 -17.18
C ALA A 242 3.20 -0.68 -18.62
N ASP A 243 4.28 0.08 -18.82
CA ASP A 243 4.77 0.46 -20.14
C ASP A 243 5.11 -0.75 -21.00
N TYR A 244 5.71 -1.79 -20.38
CA TYR A 244 5.95 -3.04 -21.07
C TYR A 244 4.64 -3.73 -21.47
N ALA A 245 3.63 -3.79 -20.60
CA ALA A 245 2.31 -4.32 -20.96
C ALA A 245 1.64 -3.51 -22.09
N TYR A 246 1.70 -2.18 -22.04
CA TYR A 246 1.17 -1.29 -23.07
C TYR A 246 1.86 -1.52 -24.42
N SER A 247 3.17 -1.78 -24.42
CA SER A 247 3.92 -2.14 -25.63
C SER A 247 3.44 -3.44 -26.29
N LEU A 248 2.78 -4.32 -25.53
CA LEU A 248 2.16 -5.56 -26.01
C LEU A 248 0.68 -5.37 -26.42
N GLY A 249 0.16 -4.14 -26.34
CA GLY A 249 -1.25 -3.83 -26.55
C GLY A 249 -2.16 -4.23 -25.40
N PHE A 250 -1.61 -4.45 -24.19
CA PHE A 250 -2.38 -4.74 -22.99
C PHE A 250 -2.45 -3.50 -22.09
N THR A 251 -3.57 -2.77 -22.13
CA THR A 251 -3.83 -1.59 -21.27
C THR A 251 -4.87 -1.91 -20.19
N ALA A 252 -4.91 -1.11 -19.13
CA ALA A 252 -5.91 -1.25 -18.06
C ALA A 252 -6.27 0.13 -17.48
N ASP A 253 -7.42 0.66 -17.89
CA ASP A 253 -7.90 1.95 -17.40
C ASP A 253 -8.51 1.78 -15.99
N ARG A 254 -7.89 2.41 -14.99
CA ARG A 254 -8.28 2.29 -13.57
C ARG A 254 -9.32 3.34 -13.19
N THR A 255 -10.38 2.91 -12.50
CA THR A 255 -11.39 3.78 -11.89
C THR A 255 -11.53 3.46 -10.42
N VAL A 256 -11.56 4.48 -9.57
CA VAL A 256 -11.71 4.35 -8.11
C VAL A 256 -12.93 5.15 -7.66
N GLU A 257 -13.79 4.52 -6.88
CA GLU A 257 -15.04 5.09 -6.39
C GLU A 257 -15.24 4.76 -4.90
N ASN A 258 -16.19 5.45 -4.26
CA ASN A 258 -16.63 5.15 -2.89
C ASN A 258 -15.49 5.10 -1.85
N VAL A 259 -14.50 5.99 -1.99
CA VAL A 259 -13.34 6.04 -1.09
C VAL A 259 -13.76 6.39 0.33
N LYS A 260 -13.30 5.58 1.28
CA LYS A 260 -13.58 5.70 2.72
C LYS A 260 -12.29 5.55 3.50
N ILE A 261 -12.06 6.44 4.44
CA ILE A 261 -10.95 6.36 5.39
C ILE A 261 -11.36 5.43 6.53
N SER A 262 -10.61 4.36 6.74
CA SER A 262 -10.90 3.35 7.77
C SER A 262 -10.09 3.55 9.05
N ASP A 263 -8.89 4.12 8.94
CA ASP A 263 -7.96 4.32 10.05
C ASP A 263 -6.90 5.35 9.65
N TYR A 264 -6.34 6.10 10.59
CA TYR A 264 -5.24 7.01 10.31
C TYR A 264 -4.51 7.41 11.60
N GLU A 265 -3.26 7.84 11.45
CA GLU A 265 -2.50 8.47 12.50
C GLU A 265 -1.63 9.58 11.91
N VAL A 266 -1.58 10.73 12.58
CA VAL A 266 -0.66 11.81 12.24
C VAL A 266 0.19 12.13 13.46
N LYS A 267 1.50 11.91 13.34
CA LYS A 267 2.54 12.26 14.30
C LYS A 267 3.42 13.36 13.68
N ASN A 268 4.02 14.21 14.51
CA ASN A 268 4.79 15.42 14.11
C ASN A 268 5.40 15.41 12.69
N SER A 269 6.19 14.40 12.34
CA SER A 269 6.88 14.25 11.04
C SER A 269 6.47 13.01 10.23
N THR A 270 5.53 12.19 10.71
CA THR A 270 5.09 10.96 10.04
C THR A 270 3.58 10.78 10.11
N ALA A 271 2.98 10.24 9.07
CA ALA A 271 1.56 9.95 9.06
C ALA A 271 1.27 8.65 8.31
N TYR A 272 0.14 8.03 8.62
CA TYR A 272 -0.47 7.03 7.75
C TYR A 272 -1.98 7.23 7.66
N ALA A 273 -2.56 6.80 6.56
CA ALA A 273 -3.98 6.73 6.36
C ALA A 273 -4.34 5.44 5.62
N LYS A 274 -5.35 4.74 6.12
CA LYS A 274 -5.91 3.53 5.50
C LYS A 274 -7.20 3.87 4.79
N PHE A 275 -7.34 3.38 3.58
CA PHE A 275 -8.47 3.61 2.71
C PHE A 275 -9.08 2.28 2.29
N SER A 276 -10.41 2.28 2.16
CA SER A 276 -11.18 1.26 1.47
C SER A 276 -11.97 1.92 0.35
N TYR A 277 -12.10 1.26 -0.80
CA TYR A 277 -12.75 1.83 -1.98
C TYR A 277 -13.22 0.74 -2.94
N ASP A 278 -14.12 1.08 -3.84
CA ASP A 278 -14.40 0.26 -5.02
C ASP A 278 -13.37 0.61 -6.11
N ILE A 279 -12.83 -0.40 -6.79
CA ILE A 279 -11.88 -0.22 -7.88
C ILE A 279 -12.23 -1.11 -9.06
N SER A 280 -12.21 -0.55 -10.25
CA SER A 280 -12.37 -1.30 -11.49
C SER A 280 -11.25 -1.02 -12.48
N PHE A 281 -11.01 -1.99 -13.36
CA PHE A 281 -10.06 -1.91 -14.45
C PHE A 281 -10.75 -2.30 -15.75
N ASP A 282 -10.77 -1.39 -16.73
CA ASP A 282 -11.14 -1.68 -18.12
C ASP A 282 -9.89 -2.14 -18.86
N ALA A 283 -9.66 -3.46 -18.87
CA ALA A 283 -8.52 -4.05 -19.55
C ALA A 283 -8.80 -4.21 -21.05
N LYS A 284 -7.84 -3.82 -21.90
CA LYS A 284 -7.92 -3.96 -23.36
C LYS A 284 -6.69 -4.70 -23.87
N TYR A 285 -6.88 -5.56 -24.86
CA TYR A 285 -5.85 -6.43 -25.43
C TYR A 285 -5.57 -6.12 -26.89
N SER A 286 -4.45 -6.62 -27.41
CA SER A 286 -3.97 -6.35 -28.77
C SER A 286 -4.90 -6.85 -29.88
N ASP A 287 -5.75 -7.84 -29.59
CA ASP A 287 -6.77 -8.34 -30.50
C ASP A 287 -8.09 -7.54 -30.49
N GLY A 288 -8.13 -6.43 -29.72
CA GLY A 288 -9.28 -5.56 -29.57
C GLY A 288 -10.32 -6.04 -28.56
N SER A 289 -10.12 -7.21 -27.93
CA SER A 289 -10.99 -7.65 -26.83
C SER A 289 -10.75 -6.83 -25.56
N GLY A 290 -11.77 -6.79 -24.69
CA GLY A 290 -11.67 -6.14 -23.39
C GLY A 290 -12.24 -7.00 -22.27
N LYS A 291 -11.79 -6.74 -21.04
CA LYS A 291 -12.26 -7.41 -19.82
C LYS A 291 -12.38 -6.41 -18.69
N MET A 292 -13.59 -6.24 -18.18
CA MET A 292 -13.84 -5.46 -16.97
C MET A 292 -13.49 -6.30 -15.75
N ARG A 293 -12.63 -5.79 -14.87
CA ARG A 293 -12.32 -6.39 -13.57
C ARG A 293 -12.75 -5.46 -12.45
N VAL A 294 -13.40 -6.01 -11.43
CA VAL A 294 -13.99 -5.21 -10.34
C VAL A 294 -13.59 -5.81 -9.00
N TYR A 295 -13.04 -4.97 -8.13
CA TYR A 295 -12.55 -5.35 -6.82
C TYR A 295 -13.01 -4.35 -5.76
N THR A 296 -12.83 -4.73 -4.51
CA THR A 296 -12.64 -3.78 -3.42
C THR A 296 -11.15 -3.57 -3.22
N GLY A 297 -10.72 -2.32 -3.09
CA GLY A 297 -9.34 -1.96 -2.81
C GLY A 297 -9.17 -1.57 -1.36
N GLU A 298 -8.04 -1.96 -0.79
CA GLU A 298 -7.58 -1.43 0.49
C GLU A 298 -6.15 -0.93 0.35
N THR A 299 -5.90 0.32 0.74
CA THR A 299 -4.56 0.92 0.69
C THR A 299 -4.20 1.58 2.00
N THR A 300 -3.03 1.25 2.55
CA THR A 300 -2.37 2.09 3.55
C THR A 300 -1.36 3.01 2.87
N VAL A 301 -1.57 4.32 2.98
CA VAL A 301 -0.66 5.36 2.50
C VAL A 301 0.21 5.83 3.67
N LYS A 302 1.53 5.68 3.58
CA LYS A 302 2.49 6.15 4.59
C LYS A 302 3.25 7.36 4.10
N MET A 303 3.26 8.41 4.92
CA MET A 303 3.76 9.73 4.59
C MET A 303 4.77 10.20 5.62
N MET A 304 5.74 11.00 5.18
CA MET A 304 6.70 11.66 6.05
C MET A 304 6.90 13.10 5.62
N ARG A 305 7.27 13.97 6.57
CA ARG A 305 7.52 15.37 6.27
C ARG A 305 8.95 15.54 5.73
N LYS A 306 9.09 15.98 4.48
CA LYS A 306 10.37 16.36 3.84
C LYS A 306 10.28 17.82 3.41
N ASN A 307 11.21 18.66 3.86
CA ASN A 307 11.27 20.09 3.53
C ASN A 307 9.93 20.81 3.74
N GLY A 308 9.26 20.55 4.88
CA GLY A 308 7.96 21.15 5.19
C GLY A 308 6.74 20.47 4.55
N LYS A 309 6.92 19.69 3.47
CA LYS A 309 5.85 18.99 2.73
C LYS A 309 5.64 17.55 3.19
N TRP A 310 4.41 17.05 3.11
CA TRP A 310 4.12 15.63 3.28
C TRP A 310 4.42 14.86 1.98
N THR A 311 5.28 13.86 2.06
CA THR A 311 5.67 13.01 0.92
C THR A 311 5.28 11.57 1.21
N VAL A 312 4.56 10.93 0.28
CA VAL A 312 4.33 9.48 0.34
C VAL A 312 5.65 8.78 0.08
N TYR A 313 6.07 7.96 1.04
CA TYR A 313 7.29 7.17 0.92
C TYR A 313 7.01 5.68 0.78
N LYS A 314 5.78 5.24 1.09
CA LYS A 314 5.37 3.84 0.96
C LYS A 314 3.86 3.72 0.84
N THR A 315 3.40 2.82 -0.02
CA THR A 315 2.01 2.37 -0.04
C THR A 315 1.92 0.86 0.06
N GLU A 316 0.84 0.40 0.69
CA GLU A 316 0.52 -1.02 0.84
C GLU A 316 -0.91 -1.19 0.32
N GLU A 317 -1.04 -1.45 -0.99
CA GLU A 317 -2.32 -1.65 -1.71
C GLU A 317 -2.59 -3.15 -1.86
N SER A 318 -3.85 -3.55 -1.73
CA SER A 318 -4.34 -4.89 -2.03
C SER A 318 -5.65 -4.84 -2.80
N LEU A 319 -5.81 -5.76 -3.75
CA LEU A 319 -7.07 -5.99 -4.45
C LEU A 319 -7.80 -7.17 -3.82
N LYS A 320 -9.11 -7.02 -3.62
CA LYS A 320 -9.95 -8.07 -3.05
C LYS A 320 -11.17 -8.31 -3.95
N LEU A 321 -11.39 -9.54 -4.37
CA LEU A 321 -12.64 -9.98 -4.99
C LEU A 321 -13.81 -9.68 -4.04
N LYS A 322 -14.97 -9.38 -4.63
CA LYS A 322 -16.19 -9.06 -3.87
C LYS A 322 -16.78 -10.27 -3.16
N GLU A 323 -16.54 -11.45 -3.71
CA GLU A 323 -16.99 -12.72 -3.18
C GLU A 323 -15.86 -13.45 -2.44
N LYS A 324 -16.21 -14.39 -1.56
CA LYS A 324 -15.23 -15.30 -0.97
C LYS A 324 -14.60 -16.16 -2.06
N ILE A 325 -13.31 -16.43 -1.91
CA ILE A 325 -12.59 -17.25 -2.87
C ILE A 325 -12.98 -18.71 -2.69
N ASN A 326 -13.38 -19.35 -3.77
CA ASN A 326 -13.43 -20.79 -3.90
C ASN A 326 -12.49 -21.18 -5.04
N LEU A 327 -11.23 -21.39 -4.66
CA LEU A 327 -10.14 -21.72 -5.57
C LEU A 327 -9.96 -23.23 -5.68
N THR A 328 -9.63 -23.73 -6.86
CA THR A 328 -9.05 -25.07 -6.97
C THR A 328 -7.76 -25.06 -7.77
N TRP A 329 -6.73 -25.70 -7.23
CA TRP A 329 -5.52 -25.96 -7.98
C TRP A 329 -5.71 -27.15 -8.90
N GLU A 330 -5.03 -27.10 -10.04
CA GLU A 330 -5.20 -28.07 -11.10
C GLU A 330 -3.84 -28.42 -11.70
N VAL A 331 -3.47 -29.69 -11.51
CA VAL A 331 -2.30 -30.24 -12.17
C VAL A 331 -2.60 -30.37 -13.66
N LEU A 332 -1.59 -30.09 -14.47
CA LEU A 332 -1.59 -30.22 -15.93
C LEU A 332 -2.40 -31.41 -16.42
N GLY A 333 -3.57 -31.09 -16.95
CA GLY A 333 -4.51 -31.96 -17.63
C GLY A 333 -5.22 -31.12 -18.69
N GLY A 334 -5.81 -31.77 -19.69
CA GLY A 334 -6.57 -31.08 -20.73
C GLY A 334 -7.81 -30.36 -20.18
N VAL A 335 -8.71 -29.97 -21.07
CA VAL A 335 -9.97 -29.34 -20.67
C VAL A 335 -10.72 -30.25 -19.69
N PRO A 336 -11.18 -29.73 -18.55
CA PRO A 336 -11.89 -30.53 -17.55
C PRO A 336 -13.21 -31.05 -18.09
N SER A 337 -13.62 -32.24 -17.66
CA SER A 337 -14.86 -32.87 -18.15
C SER A 337 -16.15 -32.28 -17.55
N TYR A 338 -16.05 -31.47 -16.50
CA TYR A 338 -17.17 -30.80 -15.83
C TYR A 338 -16.73 -29.45 -15.26
N ALA A 339 -17.70 -28.61 -14.93
CA ALA A 339 -17.52 -27.33 -14.28
C ALA A 339 -18.17 -27.37 -12.89
N PRO A 340 -17.39 -27.38 -11.80
CA PRO A 340 -17.95 -27.41 -10.45
C PRO A 340 -18.69 -26.12 -10.10
N ASP A 341 -19.94 -26.26 -9.65
CA ASP A 341 -20.75 -25.14 -9.18
C ASP A 341 -20.14 -24.52 -7.91
N GLY A 342 -20.16 -23.19 -7.82
CA GLY A 342 -19.62 -22.42 -6.71
C GLY A 342 -18.10 -22.14 -6.76
N VAL A 343 -17.35 -22.73 -7.68
CA VAL A 343 -15.95 -22.33 -7.93
C VAL A 343 -15.95 -20.99 -8.65
N ASN A 344 -15.08 -20.06 -8.22
CA ASN A 344 -14.89 -18.79 -8.89
C ASN A 344 -13.44 -18.54 -9.34
N VAL A 345 -12.48 -19.32 -8.83
CA VAL A 345 -11.07 -19.25 -9.24
C VAL A 345 -10.52 -20.62 -9.59
N VAL A 346 -9.87 -20.74 -10.75
CA VAL A 346 -9.11 -21.93 -11.14
C VAL A 346 -7.63 -21.61 -11.27
N SER A 347 -6.78 -22.52 -10.78
CA SER A 347 -5.33 -22.33 -10.75
C SER A 347 -4.58 -23.46 -11.47
N PRO A 348 -4.51 -23.41 -12.83
CA PRO A 348 -3.81 -24.41 -13.61
C PRO A 348 -2.28 -24.20 -13.54
N THR A 349 -1.53 -25.28 -13.30
CA THR A 349 -0.06 -25.26 -13.20
C THR A 349 0.62 -25.07 -14.55
N TRP A 350 0.59 -23.86 -15.12
CA TRP A 350 1.14 -23.61 -16.46
C TRP A 350 2.53 -23.03 -16.51
N TYR A 351 2.95 -22.29 -15.48
CA TYR A 351 4.27 -21.67 -15.47
C TYR A 351 5.16 -22.37 -14.45
N GLU A 352 6.30 -22.88 -14.90
CA GLU A 352 7.24 -23.60 -14.04
C GLU A 352 8.67 -23.25 -14.41
N ILE A 353 9.47 -22.86 -13.41
CA ILE A 353 10.92 -22.78 -13.55
C ILE A 353 11.48 -24.20 -13.59
N ILE A 354 12.08 -24.58 -14.71
CA ILE A 354 12.75 -25.86 -14.90
C ILE A 354 14.23 -25.67 -15.23
N SER A 355 15.03 -26.67 -14.89
CA SER A 355 16.43 -26.79 -15.32
C SER A 355 16.62 -27.82 -16.44
N ASP A 356 15.58 -28.60 -16.75
CA ASP A 356 15.58 -29.50 -17.91
C ASP A 356 15.17 -28.76 -19.20
N ASN A 357 15.51 -29.36 -20.34
CA ASN A 357 15.19 -28.85 -21.67
C ASN A 357 14.07 -29.65 -22.35
N SER A 358 13.26 -30.38 -21.59
CA SER A 358 12.24 -31.29 -22.14
C SER A 358 11.03 -30.55 -22.72
N TYR A 359 10.80 -29.31 -22.29
CA TYR A 359 9.62 -28.55 -22.67
C TYR A 359 9.89 -27.55 -23.80
N LYS A 360 9.15 -27.68 -24.91
CA LYS A 360 9.37 -26.91 -26.14
C LYS A 360 9.07 -25.42 -25.98
N ASN A 361 7.93 -25.07 -25.39
CA ASN A 361 7.52 -23.68 -25.20
C ASN A 361 8.07 -23.18 -23.86
N SER A 362 9.31 -22.71 -23.89
CA SER A 362 9.99 -22.21 -22.69
C SER A 362 10.95 -21.07 -23.02
N GLU A 363 11.11 -20.13 -22.07
CA GLU A 363 12.02 -18.99 -22.20
C GLU A 363 13.12 -19.06 -21.13
N THR A 364 14.37 -18.85 -21.53
CA THR A 364 15.51 -18.81 -20.59
C THR A 364 15.42 -17.58 -19.70
N VAL A 365 15.41 -17.79 -18.39
CA VAL A 365 15.41 -16.71 -17.39
C VAL A 365 16.73 -16.59 -16.64
N TYR A 366 17.51 -17.67 -16.56
CA TYR A 366 18.82 -17.64 -15.91
C TYR A 366 19.80 -18.54 -16.67
N GLN A 367 21.05 -18.10 -16.78
CA GLN A 367 22.11 -18.93 -17.32
C GLN A 367 23.46 -18.58 -16.69
N ASP A 368 24.15 -19.61 -16.20
CA ASP A 368 25.58 -19.57 -15.85
C ASP A 368 26.31 -20.71 -16.59
N LYS A 369 27.59 -20.97 -16.23
CA LYS A 369 28.39 -22.03 -16.88
C LYS A 369 27.87 -23.46 -16.66
N GLN A 370 27.08 -23.69 -15.61
CA GLN A 370 26.64 -25.00 -15.14
C GLN A 370 25.12 -25.18 -15.18
N THR A 371 24.34 -24.10 -15.16
CA THR A 371 22.90 -24.13 -15.00
C THR A 371 22.25 -23.18 -15.98
N THR A 372 21.25 -23.69 -16.70
CA THR A 372 20.27 -22.89 -17.45
C THR A 372 18.92 -23.14 -16.81
N LEU A 373 18.22 -22.07 -16.42
CA LEU A 373 16.85 -22.15 -15.93
C LEU A 373 15.93 -21.49 -16.94
N LYS A 374 14.79 -22.13 -17.19
CA LYS A 374 13.76 -21.66 -18.11
C LYS A 374 12.41 -21.60 -17.41
N ILE A 375 11.53 -20.71 -17.86
CA ILE A 375 10.11 -20.75 -17.49
C ILE A 375 9.35 -21.40 -18.64
N THR A 376 8.53 -22.40 -18.31
CA THR A 376 7.64 -23.07 -19.26
C THR A 376 6.34 -22.29 -19.45
N ASP A 377 5.77 -22.37 -20.66
CA ASP A 377 4.39 -21.95 -20.94
C ASP A 377 3.57 -23.16 -21.37
N LYS A 378 2.71 -23.64 -20.46
CA LYS A 378 1.82 -24.77 -20.70
C LYS A 378 0.36 -24.33 -20.87
N SER A 379 0.14 -23.06 -21.19
CA SER A 379 -1.20 -22.50 -21.38
C SER A 379 -1.99 -23.20 -22.48
N SER A 380 -3.31 -23.21 -22.34
CA SER A 380 -4.22 -23.89 -23.26
C SER A 380 -5.40 -22.99 -23.59
N ALA A 381 -5.51 -22.59 -24.86
CA ALA A 381 -6.65 -21.81 -25.36
C ALA A 381 -7.99 -22.50 -25.10
N GLN A 382 -8.07 -23.82 -25.31
CA GLN A 382 -9.29 -24.59 -25.04
C GLN A 382 -9.68 -24.58 -23.56
N TYR A 383 -8.69 -24.52 -22.66
CA TYR A 383 -8.95 -24.40 -21.23
C TYR A 383 -9.42 -22.98 -20.88
N LEU A 384 -8.80 -21.94 -21.47
CA LEU A 384 -9.22 -20.55 -21.27
C LEU A 384 -10.67 -20.34 -21.72
N ASP A 385 -11.04 -20.89 -22.88
CA ASP A 385 -12.43 -20.88 -23.38
C ASP A 385 -13.39 -21.56 -22.39
N TYR A 386 -12.97 -22.70 -21.84
CA TYR A 386 -13.71 -23.40 -20.79
C TYR A 386 -13.87 -22.54 -19.53
N ALA A 387 -12.79 -21.94 -19.02
CA ALA A 387 -12.82 -21.13 -17.80
C ALA A 387 -13.73 -19.91 -18.00
N GLN A 388 -13.56 -19.20 -19.13
CA GLN A 388 -14.37 -18.03 -19.47
C GLN A 388 -15.86 -18.40 -19.60
N LYS A 389 -16.19 -19.51 -20.28
CA LYS A 389 -17.57 -19.97 -20.45
C LYS A 389 -18.26 -20.26 -19.12
N ASN A 390 -17.50 -20.70 -18.12
CA ASN A 390 -18.02 -21.02 -16.78
C ASN A 390 -17.86 -19.87 -15.78
N GLY A 391 -17.38 -18.70 -16.21
CA GLY A 391 -17.25 -17.51 -15.36
C GLY A 391 -16.14 -17.62 -14.32
N TYR A 392 -15.12 -18.44 -14.55
CA TYR A 392 -13.97 -18.55 -13.65
C TYR A 392 -12.93 -17.50 -13.93
N ASP A 393 -12.39 -16.91 -12.87
CA ASP A 393 -11.12 -16.23 -12.92
C ASP A 393 -9.99 -17.26 -13.02
N VAL A 394 -9.01 -17.00 -13.89
CA VAL A 394 -7.85 -17.88 -14.07
C VAL A 394 -6.65 -17.26 -13.37
N TRP A 395 -6.17 -17.89 -12.29
CA TRP A 395 -4.94 -17.50 -11.61
C TRP A 395 -3.85 -18.50 -11.96
N ILE A 396 -3.02 -18.18 -12.94
CA ILE A 396 -2.06 -19.17 -13.47
C ILE A 396 -1.06 -19.54 -12.38
N ALA A 397 -0.95 -20.83 -12.06
CA ALA A 397 0.04 -21.29 -11.10
C ALA A 397 1.45 -21.18 -11.69
N TYR A 398 2.30 -20.42 -10.99
CA TYR A 398 3.70 -20.16 -11.27
C TYR A 398 4.57 -20.77 -10.18
N ARG A 399 5.26 -21.87 -10.51
CA ARG A 399 6.01 -22.67 -9.53
C ARG A 399 7.48 -22.80 -9.86
N ASN A 400 8.26 -23.23 -8.86
CA ASN A 400 9.63 -23.70 -9.09
C ASN A 400 9.67 -25.23 -9.29
N ASN A 401 10.82 -25.73 -9.73
CA ASN A 401 11.09 -27.17 -9.85
C ASN A 401 11.36 -27.88 -8.51
N PHE A 402 11.08 -27.21 -7.38
CA PHE A 402 11.41 -27.67 -6.03
C PHE A 402 12.89 -28.00 -5.79
N ASN A 403 13.80 -27.52 -6.63
CA ASN A 403 15.23 -27.64 -6.40
C ASN A 403 15.73 -26.38 -5.67
N SER A 404 16.11 -26.55 -4.40
CA SER A 404 16.58 -25.45 -3.54
C SER A 404 17.83 -24.71 -4.05
N SER A 405 18.65 -25.34 -4.89
CA SER A 405 19.84 -24.72 -5.51
C SER A 405 19.45 -23.90 -6.73
N ASP A 406 18.65 -24.47 -7.63
CA ASP A 406 18.15 -23.77 -8.82
C ASP A 406 17.32 -22.55 -8.41
N THR A 407 16.45 -22.71 -7.42
CA THR A 407 15.62 -21.63 -6.88
C THR A 407 16.47 -20.51 -6.28
N ALA A 408 17.55 -20.84 -5.57
CA ALA A 408 18.47 -19.85 -5.02
C ALA A 408 19.19 -19.06 -6.13
N LYS A 409 19.63 -19.73 -7.21
CA LYS A 409 20.25 -19.07 -8.37
C LYS A 409 19.29 -18.09 -9.04
N PHE A 410 18.03 -18.49 -9.20
CA PHE A 410 16.98 -17.62 -9.74
C PHE A 410 16.68 -16.41 -8.83
N LEU A 411 16.33 -16.66 -7.55
CA LEU A 411 15.88 -15.61 -6.63
C LEU A 411 16.96 -14.55 -6.34
N ASN A 412 18.23 -14.95 -6.37
CA ASN A 412 19.38 -14.07 -6.16
C ASN A 412 19.89 -13.40 -7.45
N SER A 413 19.21 -13.58 -8.59
CA SER A 413 19.52 -12.88 -9.84
C SER A 413 18.46 -11.82 -10.16
N GLY A 414 18.86 -10.55 -10.14
CA GLY A 414 17.98 -9.44 -10.51
C GLY A 414 17.49 -9.52 -11.95
N SER A 415 18.38 -9.88 -12.88
CA SER A 415 18.00 -10.07 -14.29
C SER A 415 17.04 -11.23 -14.49
N ALA A 416 17.23 -12.35 -13.77
CA ALA A 416 16.34 -13.50 -13.89
C ALA A 416 14.92 -13.20 -13.38
N LYS A 417 14.82 -12.52 -12.23
CA LYS A 417 13.53 -12.07 -11.70
C LYS A 417 12.84 -11.08 -12.64
N ASN A 418 13.59 -10.16 -13.25
CA ASN A 418 13.03 -9.22 -14.22
C ASN A 418 12.55 -9.93 -15.50
N SER A 419 13.32 -10.88 -16.03
CA SER A 419 12.90 -11.71 -17.16
C SER A 419 11.64 -12.50 -16.83
N ALA A 420 11.54 -13.07 -15.63
CA ALA A 420 10.34 -13.77 -15.18
C ALA A 420 9.12 -12.85 -15.11
N VAL A 421 9.23 -11.65 -14.54
CA VAL A 421 8.11 -10.71 -14.48
C VAL A 421 7.65 -10.30 -15.88
N ARG A 422 8.58 -10.05 -16.81
CA ARG A 422 8.23 -9.77 -18.21
C ARG A 422 7.54 -10.96 -18.88
N PHE A 423 8.03 -12.17 -18.65
CA PHE A 423 7.38 -13.39 -19.12
C PHE A 423 5.94 -13.50 -18.60
N LEU A 424 5.71 -13.25 -17.31
CA LEU A 424 4.36 -13.28 -16.71
C LEU A 424 3.44 -12.22 -17.32
N ILE A 425 3.90 -10.97 -17.49
CA ILE A 425 3.11 -9.89 -18.12
C ILE A 425 2.73 -10.27 -19.55
N LYS A 426 3.69 -10.78 -20.33
CA LYS A 426 3.45 -11.24 -21.70
C LYS A 426 2.44 -12.37 -21.75
N GLY A 427 2.61 -13.39 -20.91
CA GLY A 427 1.69 -14.51 -20.80
C GLY A 427 0.27 -14.07 -20.42
N LEU A 428 0.12 -13.10 -19.51
CA LEU A 428 -1.19 -12.55 -19.12
C LEU A 428 -1.82 -11.67 -20.21
N ALA A 429 -1.01 -10.99 -21.03
CA ALA A 429 -1.50 -10.28 -22.21
C ALA A 429 -2.01 -11.25 -23.30
N GLU A 430 -1.36 -12.40 -23.47
CA GLU A 430 -1.72 -13.42 -24.47
C GLU A 430 -2.90 -14.28 -24.01
N THR A 431 -2.93 -14.69 -22.74
CA THR A 431 -3.94 -15.59 -22.18
C THR A 431 -5.18 -14.87 -21.66
N LYS A 432 -5.08 -13.57 -21.37
CA LYS A 432 -6.14 -12.77 -20.73
C LYS A 432 -6.59 -13.29 -19.36
N ALA A 433 -5.76 -14.12 -18.72
CA ALA A 433 -5.98 -14.61 -17.38
C ALA A 433 -5.99 -13.47 -16.35
N ASP A 434 -6.49 -13.74 -15.15
CA ASP A 434 -6.87 -12.74 -14.14
C ASP A 434 -5.83 -12.54 -13.05
N GLY A 435 -4.85 -13.44 -12.98
CA GLY A 435 -3.80 -13.34 -11.99
C GLY A 435 -2.76 -14.44 -12.08
N ILE A 436 -1.85 -14.41 -11.12
CA ILE A 436 -0.80 -15.42 -10.90
C ILE A 436 -0.92 -15.96 -9.48
N ASN A 437 -0.85 -17.29 -9.36
CA ASN A 437 -0.71 -18.00 -8.09
C ASN A 437 0.72 -18.52 -7.94
N ILE A 438 1.51 -17.95 -7.04
CA ILE A 438 2.93 -18.31 -6.90
C ILE A 438 3.09 -19.50 -5.94
N ASP A 439 3.59 -20.62 -6.45
CA ASP A 439 3.76 -21.89 -5.73
C ASP A 439 5.26 -22.29 -5.70
N PHE A 440 6.06 -21.57 -4.90
CA PHE A 440 7.49 -21.85 -4.76
C PHE A 440 7.76 -22.59 -3.45
N GLU A 441 8.21 -23.83 -3.54
CA GLU A 441 8.51 -24.67 -2.37
C GLU A 441 9.95 -25.19 -2.35
N ASN A 442 10.36 -25.80 -1.25
CA ASN A 442 11.71 -26.34 -1.05
C ASN A 442 12.84 -25.35 -1.42
N MET A 443 12.81 -24.15 -0.81
CA MET A 443 13.75 -23.06 -1.08
C MET A 443 14.46 -22.59 0.20
N ARG A 444 15.46 -21.71 0.08
CA ARG A 444 16.26 -21.22 1.24
C ARG A 444 16.24 -19.70 1.43
N ASP A 445 15.96 -18.94 0.37
CA ASP A 445 16.17 -17.49 0.31
C ASP A 445 14.88 -16.70 0.59
N LYS A 446 14.34 -16.78 1.82
CA LYS A 446 13.01 -16.25 2.14
C LYS A 446 12.79 -14.77 1.81
N TYR A 447 13.80 -13.92 2.05
CA TYR A 447 13.71 -12.49 1.75
C TYR A 447 13.76 -12.20 0.25
N ALA A 448 14.56 -12.97 -0.49
CA ALA A 448 14.64 -12.86 -1.93
C ALA A 448 13.33 -13.32 -2.59
N PHE A 449 12.70 -14.37 -2.03
CA PHE A 449 11.37 -14.83 -2.43
C PHE A 449 10.29 -13.78 -2.15
N ALA A 450 10.21 -13.23 -0.94
CA ALA A 450 9.26 -12.18 -0.61
C ALA A 450 9.41 -10.95 -1.52
N ASN A 451 10.65 -10.56 -1.84
CA ASN A 451 10.92 -9.49 -2.79
C ASN A 451 10.50 -9.83 -4.24
N HIS A 452 10.59 -11.10 -4.64
CA HIS A 452 10.10 -11.53 -5.95
C HIS A 452 8.56 -11.46 -6.00
N VAL A 453 7.87 -11.94 -4.97
CA VAL A 453 6.40 -11.81 -4.83
C VAL A 453 5.97 -10.34 -4.84
N ARG A 454 6.71 -9.46 -4.15
CA ARG A 454 6.49 -8.00 -4.22
C ARG A 454 6.61 -7.47 -5.64
N ALA A 455 7.66 -7.85 -6.36
CA ALA A 455 7.88 -7.39 -7.73
C ALA A 455 6.74 -7.84 -8.66
N VAL A 456 6.34 -9.11 -8.60
CA VAL A 456 5.20 -9.64 -9.36
C VAL A 456 3.93 -8.87 -9.00
N SER A 457 3.61 -8.73 -7.71
CA SER A 457 2.39 -8.06 -7.25
C SER A 457 2.33 -6.59 -7.69
N LEU A 458 3.44 -5.86 -7.60
CA LEU A 458 3.52 -4.46 -8.04
C LEU A 458 3.27 -4.34 -9.56
N ALA A 459 3.88 -5.22 -10.36
CA ALA A 459 3.72 -5.24 -11.81
C ALA A 459 2.28 -5.56 -12.23
N LEU A 460 1.66 -6.55 -11.58
CA LEU A 460 0.34 -7.06 -11.96
C LEU A 460 -0.81 -6.15 -11.49
N ARG A 461 -0.71 -5.59 -10.28
CA ARG A 461 -1.79 -4.81 -9.67
C ARG A 461 -2.16 -3.56 -10.47
N ARG A 462 -1.17 -2.93 -11.13
CA ARG A 462 -1.41 -1.75 -11.99
C ARG A 462 -2.25 -2.11 -13.22
N LEU A 463 -2.22 -3.38 -13.64
CA LEU A 463 -2.95 -3.93 -14.77
C LEU A 463 -4.28 -4.58 -14.37
N GLY A 464 -4.70 -4.41 -13.10
CA GLY A 464 -5.91 -5.01 -12.56
C GLY A 464 -5.84 -6.53 -12.37
N LEU A 465 -4.64 -7.09 -12.27
CA LEU A 465 -4.39 -8.52 -12.12
C LEU A 465 -4.04 -8.88 -10.67
N VAL A 466 -4.54 -10.02 -10.21
CA VAL A 466 -4.37 -10.49 -8.82
C VAL A 466 -3.09 -11.31 -8.67
N THR A 467 -2.43 -11.20 -7.52
CA THR A 467 -1.34 -12.11 -7.13
C THR A 467 -1.68 -12.84 -5.83
N SER A 468 -1.69 -14.18 -5.87
CA SER A 468 -1.71 -15.04 -4.69
C SER A 468 -0.36 -15.75 -4.50
N VAL A 469 -0.09 -16.20 -3.27
CA VAL A 469 1.11 -16.98 -2.95
C VAL A 469 0.76 -18.14 -2.02
N ASP A 470 1.29 -19.31 -2.32
CA ASP A 470 1.10 -20.53 -1.54
C ASP A 470 2.18 -20.61 -0.45
N ILE A 471 1.78 -20.95 0.77
CA ILE A 471 2.68 -21.10 1.92
C ILE A 471 2.34 -22.35 2.73
N ASN A 472 3.34 -22.87 3.44
CA ASN A 472 3.14 -23.88 4.47
C ASN A 472 3.04 -23.24 5.87
N LYS A 473 2.52 -23.99 6.84
CA LYS A 473 2.52 -23.58 8.25
C LYS A 473 3.94 -23.27 8.74
N TYR A 474 4.09 -22.29 9.63
CA TYR A 474 5.33 -22.14 10.38
C TYR A 474 5.61 -23.39 11.23
N ASP A 475 6.75 -24.01 10.95
CA ASP A 475 7.36 -25.09 11.69
C ASP A 475 8.87 -24.83 11.80
N LYS A 476 9.35 -24.67 13.04
CA LYS A 476 10.76 -24.46 13.39
C LYS A 476 11.69 -25.60 12.95
N THR A 477 11.13 -26.78 12.70
CA THR A 477 11.86 -27.97 12.24
C THR A 477 11.70 -28.22 10.73
N GLY A 478 10.84 -27.46 10.05
CA GLY A 478 10.45 -27.70 8.66
C GLY A 478 11.45 -27.23 7.59
N GLY A 479 12.64 -26.75 7.97
CA GLY A 479 13.75 -26.44 7.05
C GLY A 479 13.32 -25.66 5.80
N ASN A 480 13.71 -26.14 4.62
CA ASN A 480 13.44 -25.51 3.31
C ASN A 480 11.95 -25.53 2.88
N TRP A 481 11.09 -26.24 3.61
CA TRP A 481 9.66 -26.35 3.30
C TRP A 481 8.79 -25.40 4.11
N SER A 482 9.32 -24.84 5.21
CA SER A 482 8.57 -23.95 6.10
C SER A 482 9.33 -22.68 6.45
N LEU A 483 10.63 -22.76 6.76
CA LEU A 483 11.43 -21.57 7.15
C LEU A 483 11.82 -20.70 5.95
N CYS A 484 11.45 -21.14 4.76
CA CYS A 484 11.70 -20.50 3.49
C CYS A 484 10.73 -19.36 3.16
N TYR A 485 9.70 -19.13 3.98
CA TYR A 485 8.72 -18.07 3.78
C TYR A 485 8.89 -16.94 4.80
N ASP A 486 8.93 -15.69 4.31
CA ASP A 486 8.79 -14.49 5.13
C ASP A 486 7.31 -14.09 5.17
N ARG A 487 6.52 -14.86 5.93
CA ARG A 487 5.04 -14.89 5.85
C ARG A 487 4.40 -13.52 6.12
N ASP A 488 4.96 -12.76 7.05
CA ASP A 488 4.51 -11.40 7.35
C ASP A 488 4.66 -10.46 6.14
N LYS A 489 5.76 -10.58 5.40
CA LYS A 489 5.99 -9.80 4.18
C LYS A 489 5.15 -10.31 3.01
N LEU A 490 4.99 -11.62 2.89
CA LEU A 490 4.11 -12.21 1.87
C LEU A 490 2.66 -11.74 2.04
N GLY A 491 2.13 -11.73 3.27
CA GLY A 491 0.78 -11.22 3.57
C GLY A 491 0.60 -9.72 3.30
N VAL A 492 1.69 -8.94 3.31
CA VAL A 492 1.65 -7.53 2.90
C VAL A 492 1.69 -7.40 1.37
N TYR A 493 2.55 -8.16 0.69
CA TYR A 493 2.85 -7.95 -0.73
C TYR A 493 1.82 -8.56 -1.67
N ALA A 494 1.38 -9.79 -1.39
CA ALA A 494 0.37 -10.47 -2.18
C ALA A 494 -1.03 -9.92 -1.88
N ASP A 495 -1.93 -10.06 -2.84
CA ASP A 495 -3.36 -9.79 -2.63
C ASP A 495 -3.97 -10.89 -1.75
N TYR A 496 -3.54 -12.14 -1.97
CA TYR A 496 -3.94 -13.29 -1.16
C TYR A 496 -2.77 -14.20 -0.78
N THR A 497 -2.92 -14.92 0.32
CA THR A 497 -1.98 -15.96 0.75
C THR A 497 -2.75 -17.24 1.01
N ALA A 498 -2.46 -18.32 0.29
CA ALA A 498 -3.08 -19.61 0.47
C ALA A 498 -2.23 -20.46 1.42
N ILE A 499 -2.78 -20.78 2.59
CA ILE A 499 -2.11 -21.65 3.55
C ILE A 499 -2.46 -23.11 3.22
N MET A 500 -1.46 -23.89 2.80
CA MET A 500 -1.63 -25.31 2.49
C MET A 500 -1.80 -26.11 3.79
N ALA A 501 -2.99 -26.05 4.37
CA ALA A 501 -3.35 -26.73 5.61
C ALA A 501 -3.69 -28.21 5.37
N TYR A 502 -2.77 -28.91 4.72
CA TYR A 502 -2.78 -30.35 4.47
C TYR A 502 -1.35 -30.91 4.53
N ASP A 503 -1.20 -32.20 4.27
CA ASP A 503 0.05 -32.94 4.47
C ASP A 503 0.58 -32.89 5.92
N GLN A 504 -0.34 -32.84 6.89
CA GLN A 504 -0.02 -33.08 8.30
C GLN A 504 0.70 -34.43 8.48
N ASN A 505 0.27 -35.45 7.73
CA ASN A 505 0.93 -36.76 7.63
C ASN A 505 1.06 -37.21 6.17
N GLY A 506 2.29 -37.41 5.72
CA GLY A 506 2.63 -37.77 4.34
C GLY A 506 3.29 -39.14 4.20
N ASN A 507 3.88 -39.41 3.03
CA ASN A 507 4.58 -40.69 2.77
C ASN A 507 5.82 -40.91 3.67
N TRP A 508 6.33 -39.85 4.29
CA TRP A 508 7.46 -39.85 5.23
C TRP A 508 7.06 -40.23 6.66
N SER A 509 5.76 -40.29 6.99
CA SER A 509 5.31 -40.56 8.35
C SER A 509 5.54 -42.02 8.75
N LYS A 510 6.08 -42.22 9.96
CA LYS A 510 6.31 -43.56 10.56
C LYS A 510 5.05 -44.15 11.18
N THR A 511 4.05 -43.32 11.44
CA THR A 511 2.75 -43.65 12.02
C THR A 511 1.66 -43.11 11.11
N SER A 512 0.54 -43.83 10.98
CA SER A 512 -0.61 -43.34 10.21
C SER A 512 -1.27 -42.16 10.90
N GLY A 513 -1.75 -41.20 10.12
CA GLY A 513 -2.43 -40.02 10.63
C GLY A 513 -3.30 -39.34 9.56
N PRO A 514 -4.11 -38.36 9.98
CA PRO A 514 -4.91 -37.56 9.06
C PRO A 514 -4.03 -36.74 8.12
N VAL A 515 -4.50 -36.52 6.88
CA VAL A 515 -3.85 -35.59 5.94
C VAL A 515 -4.06 -34.15 6.42
N ALA A 516 -5.24 -33.86 6.96
CA ALA A 516 -5.58 -32.56 7.55
C ALA A 516 -6.62 -32.75 8.67
N GLY A 517 -6.18 -33.04 9.90
CA GLY A 517 -7.08 -33.08 11.05
C GLY A 517 -7.63 -31.68 11.36
N LEU A 518 -8.90 -31.56 11.77
CA LEU A 518 -9.56 -30.28 12.06
C LEU A 518 -8.83 -29.47 13.14
N ASP A 519 -8.44 -30.11 14.25
CA ASP A 519 -7.69 -29.48 15.33
C ASP A 519 -6.36 -28.89 14.85
N TRP A 520 -5.65 -29.64 14.00
CA TRP A 520 -4.39 -29.19 13.40
C TRP A 520 -4.60 -28.10 12.35
N ALA A 521 -5.61 -28.21 11.48
CA ALA A 521 -5.95 -27.20 10.49
C ALA A 521 -6.37 -25.87 11.15
N GLU A 522 -7.13 -25.94 12.24
CA GLU A 522 -7.48 -24.75 13.02
C GLU A 522 -6.25 -24.13 13.70
N ASP A 523 -5.31 -24.93 14.20
CA ASP A 523 -4.04 -24.45 14.74
C ASP A 523 -3.16 -23.79 13.65
N VAL A 524 -3.13 -24.37 12.44
CA VAL A 524 -2.49 -23.77 11.26
C VAL A 524 -3.08 -22.38 10.99
N VAL A 525 -4.42 -22.26 10.92
CA VAL A 525 -5.10 -20.96 10.72
C VAL A 525 -4.73 -19.97 11.82
N LYS A 526 -4.90 -20.35 13.10
CA LYS A 526 -4.60 -19.45 14.23
C LYS A 526 -3.16 -18.95 14.23
N THR A 527 -2.21 -19.83 13.93
CA THR A 527 -0.80 -19.47 13.92
C THR A 527 -0.47 -18.55 12.76
N THR A 528 -0.98 -18.82 11.57
CA THR A 528 -0.79 -17.97 10.38
C THR A 528 -1.46 -16.61 10.50
N LEU A 529 -2.58 -16.48 11.23
CA LEU A 529 -3.23 -15.19 11.48
C LEU A 529 -2.39 -14.19 12.29
N ASN A 530 -1.30 -14.64 12.93
CA ASN A 530 -0.33 -13.72 13.55
C ASN A 530 0.61 -13.07 12.53
N GLU A 531 0.64 -13.59 11.30
CA GLU A 531 1.57 -13.19 10.23
C GLU A 531 0.81 -12.61 9.02
N VAL A 532 -0.41 -13.08 8.76
CA VAL A 532 -1.23 -12.73 7.59
C VAL A 532 -2.63 -12.30 8.03
N GLY A 533 -3.13 -11.20 7.47
CA GLY A 533 -4.51 -10.74 7.72
C GLY A 533 -5.56 -11.76 7.26
N ALA A 534 -6.61 -11.94 8.08
CA ALA A 534 -7.66 -12.92 7.80
C ALA A 534 -8.34 -12.69 6.44
N ASP A 535 -8.59 -11.44 6.11
CA ASP A 535 -9.17 -10.95 4.86
C ASP A 535 -8.34 -11.25 3.60
N LYS A 536 -7.09 -11.72 3.76
CA LYS A 536 -6.21 -12.20 2.68
C LYS A 536 -5.89 -13.69 2.74
N LEU A 537 -6.20 -14.36 3.84
CA LEU A 537 -5.82 -15.75 4.07
C LEU A 537 -6.85 -16.70 3.43
N ILE A 538 -6.40 -17.57 2.52
CA ILE A 538 -7.20 -18.62 1.89
C ILE A 538 -6.85 -19.95 2.54
N LEU A 539 -7.84 -20.70 3.03
CA LEU A 539 -7.63 -21.99 3.66
C LEU A 539 -7.46 -23.12 2.62
N GLY A 540 -6.27 -23.70 2.54
CA GLY A 540 -6.02 -24.90 1.74
C GLY A 540 -6.63 -26.16 2.35
N VAL A 541 -7.40 -26.93 1.59
CA VAL A 541 -7.99 -28.22 2.00
C VAL A 541 -7.65 -29.34 1.02
N PRO A 542 -7.42 -30.59 1.49
CA PRO A 542 -7.09 -31.70 0.62
C PRO A 542 -8.35 -32.39 0.07
N PHE A 543 -8.32 -32.73 -1.21
CA PHE A 543 -9.26 -33.62 -1.87
C PHE A 543 -8.75 -35.05 -1.99
N TYR A 544 -7.64 -35.36 -1.32
CA TYR A 544 -7.05 -36.69 -1.29
C TYR A 544 -6.94 -37.18 0.14
N VAL A 545 -6.90 -38.49 0.28
CA VAL A 545 -6.60 -39.18 1.54
C VAL A 545 -5.42 -40.10 1.34
N ARG A 546 -4.96 -40.73 2.44
CA ARG A 546 -3.93 -41.76 2.38
C ARG A 546 -4.50 -43.10 2.87
N ILE A 547 -4.27 -44.15 2.09
CA ILE A 547 -4.43 -45.54 2.53
C ILE A 547 -3.11 -45.93 3.21
N TRP A 548 -3.18 -46.17 4.51
CA TRP A 548 -2.07 -46.62 5.33
C TRP A 548 -2.11 -48.13 5.46
N GLN A 549 -0.98 -48.78 5.20
CA GLN A 549 -0.76 -50.19 5.51
C GLN A 549 0.22 -50.26 6.67
N GLU A 550 -0.18 -50.90 7.76
CA GLU A 550 0.56 -51.04 8.99
C GLU A 550 0.90 -52.51 9.25
N LYS A 551 2.10 -52.78 9.79
CA LYS A 551 2.51 -54.09 10.31
C LYS A 551 3.02 -53.90 11.73
N ASN A 552 2.43 -54.59 12.70
CA ASN A 552 2.76 -54.44 14.13
C ASN A 552 2.70 -52.96 14.58
N GLY A 553 1.68 -52.22 14.14
CA GLY A 553 1.48 -50.80 14.49
C GLY A 553 2.46 -49.81 13.85
N LYS A 554 3.25 -50.21 12.85
CA LYS A 554 4.16 -49.33 12.10
C LYS A 554 3.75 -49.24 10.65
N VAL A 555 3.82 -48.03 10.07
CA VAL A 555 3.55 -47.83 8.64
C VAL A 555 4.62 -48.53 7.81
N VAL A 556 4.19 -49.40 6.90
CA VAL A 556 5.05 -50.05 5.89
C VAL A 556 4.79 -49.54 4.48
N LYS A 557 3.58 -49.04 4.21
CA LYS A 557 3.21 -48.43 2.93
C LYS A 557 2.16 -47.35 3.16
N SER A 558 2.19 -46.33 2.32
CA SER A 558 1.21 -45.25 2.32
C SER A 558 0.97 -44.76 0.90
N SER A 559 -0.29 -44.71 0.47
CA SER A 559 -0.66 -44.31 -0.89
C SER A 559 -1.69 -43.18 -0.87
N ALA A 560 -1.40 -42.07 -1.54
CA ALA A 560 -2.35 -40.98 -1.73
C ALA A 560 -3.36 -41.36 -2.83
N VAL A 561 -4.65 -41.18 -2.56
CA VAL A 561 -5.75 -41.59 -3.45
C VAL A 561 -6.89 -40.57 -3.40
N SER A 562 -7.76 -40.57 -4.42
CA SER A 562 -8.99 -39.77 -4.43
C SER A 562 -9.98 -40.22 -3.36
N MET A 563 -10.91 -39.34 -2.98
CA MET A 563 -11.96 -39.63 -2.00
C MET A 563 -12.82 -40.82 -2.43
N ASP A 564 -13.26 -40.87 -3.69
CA ASP A 564 -14.08 -41.97 -4.21
C ASP A 564 -13.34 -43.31 -4.20
N TYR A 565 -12.07 -43.31 -4.60
CA TYR A 565 -11.27 -44.54 -4.57
C TYR A 565 -11.08 -45.05 -3.13
N ALA A 566 -10.83 -44.14 -2.18
CA ALA A 566 -10.69 -44.49 -0.77
C ALA A 566 -11.98 -45.07 -0.18
N LYS A 567 -13.11 -44.39 -0.43
CA LYS A 567 -14.44 -44.82 0.03
C LYS A 567 -14.81 -46.19 -0.55
N LYS A 568 -14.57 -46.40 -1.84
CA LYS A 568 -14.75 -47.69 -2.51
C LYS A 568 -13.87 -48.77 -1.88
N THR A 569 -12.57 -48.52 -1.74
CA THR A 569 -11.61 -49.48 -1.16
C THR A 569 -12.04 -49.89 0.25
N ALA A 570 -12.38 -48.92 1.09
CA ALA A 570 -12.81 -49.19 2.47
C ALA A 570 -14.10 -50.03 2.51
N SER A 571 -15.06 -49.71 1.64
CA SER A 571 -16.32 -50.46 1.54
C SER A 571 -16.12 -51.90 1.06
N GLU A 572 -15.30 -52.11 0.03
CA GLU A 572 -15.04 -53.44 -0.55
C GLU A 572 -14.29 -54.37 0.43
N ASN A 573 -13.56 -53.80 1.38
CA ASN A 573 -12.83 -54.55 2.42
C ASN A 573 -13.59 -54.65 3.76
N GLY A 574 -14.85 -54.20 3.83
CA GLY A 574 -15.65 -54.30 5.05
C GLY A 574 -15.08 -53.49 6.22
N ALA A 575 -14.53 -52.31 5.95
CA ALA A 575 -13.88 -51.49 6.96
C ALA A 575 -14.82 -51.05 8.09
N ASN A 576 -14.32 -51.15 9.33
CA ASN A 576 -14.96 -50.56 10.50
C ASN A 576 -14.77 -49.05 10.48
N VAL A 577 -15.83 -48.31 10.78
CA VAL A 577 -15.83 -46.84 10.77
C VAL A 577 -16.00 -46.30 12.19
N ARG A 578 -15.15 -45.36 12.58
CA ARG A 578 -15.29 -44.59 13.82
C ARG A 578 -15.08 -43.11 13.54
N TYR A 579 -16.03 -42.28 13.96
CA TYR A 579 -15.85 -40.84 13.94
C TYR A 579 -14.91 -40.38 15.08
N ASP A 580 -14.02 -39.46 14.77
CA ASP A 580 -13.15 -38.82 15.73
C ASP A 580 -13.39 -37.31 15.74
N ALA A 581 -14.09 -36.82 16.75
CA ALA A 581 -14.53 -35.43 16.85
C ALA A 581 -13.37 -34.43 16.97
N LYS A 582 -12.20 -34.87 17.47
CA LYS A 582 -11.05 -33.97 17.64
C LYS A 582 -10.43 -33.63 16.29
N ILE A 583 -10.20 -34.64 15.46
CA ILE A 583 -9.68 -34.43 14.10
C ILE A 583 -10.80 -34.17 13.08
N GLY A 584 -12.07 -34.28 13.47
CA GLY A 584 -13.23 -33.99 12.64
C GLY A 584 -13.42 -34.93 11.46
N GLN A 585 -12.98 -36.19 11.56
CA GLN A 585 -12.93 -37.16 10.45
C GLN A 585 -13.47 -38.53 10.83
N ASN A 586 -14.00 -39.23 9.84
CA ASN A 586 -14.27 -40.66 9.92
C ASN A 586 -12.96 -41.45 9.71
N ILE A 587 -12.67 -42.40 10.60
CA ILE A 587 -11.51 -43.29 10.50
C ILE A 587 -12.00 -44.68 10.10
N TYR A 588 -11.50 -45.18 8.98
CA TYR A 588 -11.81 -46.49 8.44
C TYR A 588 -10.65 -47.44 8.72
N THR A 589 -10.94 -48.63 9.22
CA THR A 589 -9.92 -49.66 9.53
C THR A 589 -10.37 -51.05 9.13
N TRP A 590 -9.47 -51.85 8.56
CA TRP A 590 -9.71 -53.27 8.29
C TRP A 590 -8.40 -54.07 8.33
N PRO A 591 -8.43 -55.33 8.77
CA PRO A 591 -7.30 -56.24 8.64
C PRO A 591 -7.25 -56.85 7.23
N ASP A 592 -6.05 -57.14 6.73
CA ASP A 592 -5.83 -58.00 5.56
C ASP A 592 -4.53 -58.78 5.72
N GLY A 593 -4.66 -60.09 5.97
CA GLY A 593 -3.54 -60.97 6.27
C GLY A 593 -2.77 -60.56 7.54
N GLU A 594 -1.48 -60.27 7.37
CA GLU A 594 -0.59 -59.81 8.46
C GLU A 594 -0.56 -58.27 8.63
N TYR A 595 -1.41 -57.55 7.89
CA TYR A 595 -1.43 -56.09 7.86
C TYR A 595 -2.74 -55.53 8.39
N ASP A 596 -2.64 -54.35 9.00
CA ASP A 596 -3.78 -53.50 9.34
C ASP A 596 -3.83 -52.31 8.39
N TYR A 597 -4.99 -52.02 7.83
CA TYR A 597 -5.20 -50.90 6.95
C TYR A 597 -5.98 -49.79 7.66
N LYS A 598 -5.64 -48.54 7.33
CA LYS A 598 -6.29 -47.35 7.91
C LYS A 598 -6.47 -46.25 6.88
N ILE A 599 -7.61 -45.57 6.92
CA ILE A 599 -7.86 -44.33 6.19
C ILE A 599 -8.44 -43.31 7.17
N TYR A 600 -7.86 -42.11 7.19
CA TYR A 600 -8.48 -40.93 7.80
C TYR A 600 -9.19 -40.20 6.67
N MET A 601 -10.52 -40.28 6.66
CA MET A 601 -11.32 -39.94 5.49
C MET A 601 -11.48 -38.43 5.34
N GLU A 602 -11.35 -37.96 4.10
CA GLU A 602 -11.94 -36.71 3.66
C GLU A 602 -13.27 -37.02 2.98
N ASP A 603 -14.35 -36.46 3.51
CA ASP A 603 -15.74 -36.62 3.05
C ASP A 603 -16.52 -35.32 3.32
N GLU A 604 -17.82 -35.29 3.01
CA GLU A 604 -18.69 -34.14 3.32
C GLU A 604 -18.51 -33.64 4.76
N THR A 605 -18.44 -34.55 5.74
CA THR A 605 -18.35 -34.18 7.15
C THR A 605 -17.03 -33.48 7.45
N SER A 606 -15.91 -34.04 7.00
CA SER A 606 -14.60 -33.45 7.25
C SER A 606 -14.40 -32.13 6.52
N ILE A 607 -14.86 -32.02 5.27
CA ILE A 607 -14.74 -30.79 4.49
C ILE A 607 -15.62 -29.70 5.10
N LYS A 608 -16.88 -30.00 5.43
CA LYS A 608 -17.78 -29.06 6.11
C LYS A 608 -17.19 -28.52 7.40
N ASN A 609 -16.58 -29.40 8.21
CA ASN A 609 -15.90 -28.99 9.43
C ASN A 609 -14.75 -28.02 9.16
N LYS A 610 -13.90 -28.29 8.15
CA LYS A 610 -12.76 -27.42 7.82
C LYS A 610 -13.19 -26.08 7.24
N ILE A 611 -14.12 -26.06 6.29
CA ILE A 611 -14.55 -24.81 5.66
C ILE A 611 -15.31 -23.91 6.65
N SER A 612 -15.90 -24.47 7.71
CA SER A 612 -16.48 -23.65 8.80
C SER A 612 -15.45 -22.70 9.44
N LEU A 613 -14.14 -23.01 9.33
CA LEU A 613 -13.06 -22.14 9.79
C LEU A 613 -13.01 -20.83 8.98
N VAL A 614 -13.47 -20.83 7.72
CA VAL A 614 -13.54 -19.64 6.86
C VAL A 614 -14.45 -18.60 7.49
N GLY A 615 -15.69 -18.97 7.84
CA GLY A 615 -16.61 -18.09 8.55
C GLY A 615 -16.13 -17.75 9.97
N LYS A 616 -15.65 -18.75 10.72
CA LYS A 616 -15.20 -18.57 12.12
C LYS A 616 -14.07 -17.54 12.26
N TYR A 617 -13.15 -17.50 11.31
CA TYR A 617 -12.00 -16.59 11.32
C TYR A 617 -12.09 -15.46 10.29
N SER A 618 -13.22 -15.31 9.60
CA SER A 618 -13.41 -14.30 8.54
C SER A 618 -12.36 -14.38 7.42
N LEU A 619 -11.94 -15.59 7.07
CA LEU A 619 -10.90 -15.85 6.05
C LEU A 619 -11.34 -15.39 4.66
N ALA A 620 -10.39 -15.12 3.75
CA ALA A 620 -10.66 -14.70 2.37
C ALA A 620 -11.41 -15.76 1.55
N GLY A 621 -11.25 -17.04 1.89
CA GLY A 621 -11.91 -18.15 1.20
C GLY A 621 -11.25 -19.49 1.47
N VAL A 622 -11.48 -20.44 0.57
CA VAL A 622 -10.93 -21.79 0.56
C VAL A 622 -10.23 -22.10 -0.76
N ALA A 623 -9.20 -22.94 -0.72
CA ALA A 623 -8.52 -23.48 -1.88
C ALA A 623 -8.39 -25.00 -1.77
N SER A 624 -8.76 -25.74 -2.81
CA SER A 624 -8.78 -27.21 -2.77
C SER A 624 -7.66 -27.86 -3.59
N TRP A 625 -6.88 -28.76 -2.97
CA TRP A 625 -5.87 -29.58 -3.65
C TRP A 625 -6.31 -31.04 -3.75
N ARG A 626 -6.73 -31.53 -4.92
CA ARG A 626 -6.90 -30.82 -6.19
C ARG A 626 -8.14 -31.31 -6.91
N ARG A 627 -8.64 -30.54 -7.88
CA ARG A 627 -9.78 -30.97 -8.69
C ARG A 627 -9.56 -32.33 -9.35
N GLY A 628 -10.61 -33.13 -9.39
CA GLY A 628 -10.67 -34.48 -9.90
C GLY A 628 -10.33 -35.56 -8.87
N PHE A 629 -10.08 -35.18 -7.61
CA PHE A 629 -9.83 -36.13 -6.51
C PHE A 629 -10.96 -36.12 -5.47
N GLU A 630 -11.79 -35.10 -5.48
CA GLU A 630 -13.00 -35.00 -4.67
C GLU A 630 -14.07 -36.00 -5.10
N SER A 631 -14.99 -36.30 -4.18
CA SER A 631 -16.29 -36.88 -4.52
C SER A 631 -17.28 -35.79 -4.98
N ALA A 632 -18.30 -36.20 -5.73
CA ALA A 632 -19.20 -35.26 -6.43
C ALA A 632 -19.97 -34.29 -5.51
N ASP A 633 -20.19 -34.66 -4.26
CA ASP A 633 -20.89 -33.90 -3.22
C ASP A 633 -20.09 -32.72 -2.66
N ILE A 634 -18.75 -32.77 -2.75
CA ILE A 634 -17.87 -31.82 -2.04
C ILE A 634 -18.02 -30.38 -2.53
N TRP A 635 -18.29 -30.16 -3.82
CA TRP A 635 -18.48 -28.82 -4.36
C TRP A 635 -19.69 -28.11 -3.76
N GLN A 636 -20.79 -28.84 -3.57
CA GLN A 636 -21.99 -28.31 -2.93
C GLN A 636 -21.72 -27.95 -1.47
N VAL A 637 -20.97 -28.81 -0.75
CA VAL A 637 -20.57 -28.57 0.64
C VAL A 637 -19.77 -27.27 0.76
N ILE A 638 -18.81 -27.04 -0.15
CA ILE A 638 -18.03 -25.81 -0.16
C ILE A 638 -18.91 -24.60 -0.45
N LYS A 639 -19.70 -24.66 -1.53
CA LYS A 639 -20.58 -23.57 -1.96
C LYS A 639 -21.55 -23.11 -0.86
N GLU A 640 -22.11 -24.04 -0.08
CA GLU A 640 -23.01 -23.70 1.02
C GLU A 640 -22.30 -23.17 2.27
N GLY A 641 -21.00 -23.43 2.40
CA GLY A 641 -20.25 -23.19 3.62
C GLY A 641 -19.43 -21.89 3.66
N ILE A 642 -19.25 -21.18 2.54
CA ILE A 642 -18.41 -19.97 2.47
C ILE A 642 -19.10 -18.75 1.88
#